data_AF-T0RMN3-F1
#
_entry.id   AF-T0RMN3-F1
#
_cell.length_a   1.000
_cell.length_b   1.000
_cell.length_c   1.000
_cell.angle_alpha   90.00
_cell.angle_beta   90.00
_cell.angle_gamma   90.00
#
_symmetry.space_group_name_H-M   'P 1'
#
loop_
_entity.id
_entity.type
_entity.pdbx_description
1 polymer ?
#
loop_
_entity_poly.entity_id
_entity_poly.type
_entity_poly.pdbx_seq_one_letter_code
_entity_poly.pdbx_strand_id
1 'polypeptide(L)'
;MPAPHLGLVSDDSEAYLLYNAQADRAFKKGHVAPSNGRPRKRRVSTEYRDERGCWGFLHSTLLFRHYQHTQNQHHVFGVKYESPVLVLHPEKIKLLLGFLQIFGNFYTNYKTVWPPSVKDAMQASSQFNLDWLSMIRINCLLSTNYFGIFLLTLASMAVFLGILRVFDWRGTYLYKAKLDRIPRSCLHCGFPVLESLSRDAYATLQQQFGDGQLIARRGSLVAHKQCHVAIKRTIGTSQAHATGLPVYMSHHQVCPLLHRLQTAQMKERLLRSNLRVWQARVKLRLNLQLYKAKCFRLGIWLLLCTYPMVAQKVLSIFHCERTSTAYVLVVDRTLTCFSSEWFLYAGVAGVGVALWVVGVPVLFGLLIYRARIRRVDDRVRVLRQPHFAALRAKWLREMRAHLVLGRNERKYTPMSKFLDVQDYYLGVYMQQRNLQDPLVLSRIGFIYNNCTEILSLRSDLKRVHVDDVRYWYCEVVDLVRRLLMSVGVVFLDSMLAQALVGMLICFLTMALLLFLKPYKQWTDTLVSSVMQFQLCLTLFLGIVHTSAPQDGNAERIAMVILGSGLATVVLAGVLIGKEVLDSSRTDLAAMRHRRRAAIQVQVRLRWQRAYRWALFEACTAGVYRPHGRVCIPAMLHLVREATSELRQQHRRLYDHD
;
A
#
# COMPACT_ATOMS: atom_id res chain seq x y z
N MET A 1 41.42 36.11 12.82
CA MET A 1 40.64 35.02 13.47
C MET A 1 40.03 34.14 12.39
N PRO A 2 40.39 32.85 12.25
CA PRO A 2 39.78 32.02 11.22
C PRO A 2 38.44 31.46 11.73
N ALA A 3 37.40 31.62 10.92
CA ALA A 3 36.06 31.09 11.19
C ALA A 3 36.08 29.55 11.35
N PRO A 4 35.32 28.97 12.29
CA PRO A 4 35.28 27.53 12.47
C PRO A 4 34.60 26.88 11.25
N HIS A 5 35.37 26.11 10.50
CA HIS A 5 34.89 25.31 9.37
C HIS A 5 33.89 24.22 9.85
N LEU A 6 32.61 24.45 9.57
CA LEU A 6 31.51 23.49 9.74
C LEU A 6 31.61 22.36 8.71
N GLY A 7 32.37 21.31 9.04
CA GLY A 7 32.32 20.04 8.33
C GLY A 7 31.11 19.20 8.75
N LEU A 8 29.89 19.55 8.31
CA LEU A 8 28.72 18.68 8.45
C LEU A 8 28.86 17.46 7.53
N VAL A 9 29.21 16.30 8.08
CA VAL A 9 29.00 15.03 7.35
C VAL A 9 27.49 14.89 7.10
N SER A 10 27.10 14.88 5.82
CA SER A 10 25.72 14.97 5.36
C SER A 10 24.80 13.89 5.96
N ASP A 11 23.75 14.33 6.64
CA ASP A 11 22.59 13.51 7.04
C ASP A 11 21.72 13.05 5.86
N ASP A 12 22.11 13.44 4.64
CA ASP A 12 21.65 12.86 3.38
C ASP A 12 21.75 11.34 3.32
N SER A 13 22.61 10.73 4.15
CA SER A 13 22.70 9.29 4.36
C SER A 13 21.40 8.67 4.87
N GLU A 14 20.61 9.30 5.76
CA GLU A 14 19.34 8.73 6.24
C GLU A 14 18.30 8.63 5.12
N ALA A 15 18.10 9.70 4.36
CA ALA A 15 17.12 9.73 3.25
C ALA A 15 17.57 8.87 2.06
N TYR A 16 18.87 8.91 1.72
CA TYR A 16 19.46 8.13 0.64
C TYR A 16 19.54 6.63 0.98
N LEU A 17 19.75 6.26 2.26
CA LEU A 17 19.72 4.86 2.70
C LEU A 17 18.31 4.38 3.02
N LEU A 18 17.34 5.24 3.38
CA LEU A 18 15.91 4.89 3.35
C LEU A 18 15.51 4.48 1.93
N TYR A 19 15.95 5.27 0.94
CA TYR A 19 15.80 4.95 -0.48
C TYR A 19 16.50 3.63 -0.85
N ASN A 20 17.78 3.43 -0.49
CA ASN A 20 18.51 2.20 -0.79
C ASN A 20 18.01 0.98 -0.03
N ALA A 21 17.61 1.08 1.24
CA ALA A 21 17.06 -0.02 2.04
C ALA A 21 15.68 -0.45 1.54
N GLN A 22 14.91 0.47 0.95
CA GLN A 22 13.67 0.15 0.25
C GLN A 22 13.94 -0.48 -1.12
N ALA A 23 14.92 0.02 -1.87
CA ALA A 23 15.41 -0.63 -3.09
C ALA A 23 15.93 -2.05 -2.80
N ASP A 24 16.61 -2.27 -1.67
CA ASP A 24 17.09 -3.58 -1.22
C ASP A 24 15.95 -4.52 -0.82
N ARG A 25 14.84 -4.00 -0.27
CA ARG A 25 13.60 -4.79 -0.06
C ARG A 25 12.96 -5.19 -1.39
N ALA A 26 13.04 -4.34 -2.42
CA ALA A 26 12.60 -4.67 -3.78
C ALA A 26 13.53 -5.70 -4.45
N PHE A 27 14.86 -5.56 -4.28
CA PHE A 27 15.85 -6.54 -4.73
C PHE A 27 15.75 -7.88 -3.98
N LYS A 28 15.37 -7.92 -2.70
CA LYS A 28 15.07 -9.17 -1.98
C LYS A 28 13.87 -9.93 -2.54
N LYS A 29 12.93 -9.26 -3.24
CA LYS A 29 11.89 -9.93 -4.03
C LYS A 29 12.40 -10.38 -5.42
N GLY A 30 13.53 -9.86 -5.90
CA GLY A 30 14.04 -10.06 -7.27
C GLY A 30 15.42 -10.72 -7.42
N HIS A 31 16.13 -11.07 -6.34
CA HIS A 31 17.43 -11.74 -6.39
C HIS A 31 17.33 -13.20 -5.93
N VAL A 32 16.85 -14.03 -6.85
CA VAL A 32 17.48 -15.33 -7.07
C VAL A 32 18.71 -15.05 -7.93
N ALA A 33 19.90 -15.05 -7.33
CA ALA A 33 21.13 -14.98 -8.11
C ALA A 33 21.18 -16.17 -9.09
N PRO A 34 21.61 -15.98 -10.35
CA PRO A 34 21.86 -17.10 -11.24
C PRO A 34 23.02 -17.90 -10.65
N SER A 35 22.75 -19.13 -10.20
CA SER A 35 23.80 -20.08 -9.94
C SER A 35 24.49 -20.40 -11.26
N ASN A 36 25.78 -20.08 -11.38
CA ASN A 36 26.67 -20.56 -12.46
C ASN A 36 26.89 -22.08 -12.34
N GLY A 37 25.82 -22.84 -12.49
CA GLY A 37 25.82 -24.29 -12.59
C GLY A 37 24.95 -24.67 -13.78
N ARG A 38 25.51 -25.49 -14.67
CA ARG A 38 24.84 -26.00 -15.87
C ARG A 38 23.40 -26.44 -15.55
N PRO A 39 22.41 -26.14 -16.42
CA PRO A 39 21.01 -26.35 -16.11
C PRO A 39 20.71 -27.85 -16.01
N ARG A 40 20.58 -28.35 -14.78
CA ARG A 40 20.05 -29.69 -14.54
C ARG A 40 18.55 -29.63 -14.82
N LYS A 41 18.08 -30.39 -15.83
CA LYS A 41 16.66 -30.50 -16.24
C LYS A 41 15.76 -30.59 -15.00
N ARG A 42 15.00 -29.53 -14.75
CA ARG A 42 14.10 -29.41 -13.60
C ARG A 42 12.81 -30.15 -13.96
N ARG A 43 12.54 -31.30 -13.33
CA ARG A 43 11.16 -31.80 -13.24
C ARG A 43 10.38 -30.78 -12.44
N VAL A 44 9.45 -30.11 -13.09
CA VAL A 44 8.39 -29.34 -12.45
C VAL A 44 7.64 -30.33 -11.56
N SER A 45 7.64 -30.08 -10.25
CA SER A 45 6.77 -30.82 -9.34
C SER A 45 5.34 -30.61 -9.81
N THR A 46 4.70 -31.71 -10.17
CA THR A 46 3.28 -31.81 -10.46
C THR A 46 2.47 -31.03 -9.42
N GLU A 47 1.51 -30.30 -9.94
CA GLU A 47 0.48 -29.57 -9.21
C GLU A 47 -0.21 -30.55 -8.25
N TYR A 48 0.13 -30.50 -6.96
CA TYR A 48 -0.49 -31.37 -5.95
C TYR A 48 -1.92 -30.86 -5.71
N ARG A 49 -2.88 -31.45 -6.43
CA ARG A 49 -4.31 -31.26 -6.25
C ARG A 49 -4.76 -32.11 -5.07
N ASP A 50 -4.70 -31.55 -3.87
CA ASP A 50 -5.28 -32.18 -2.67
C ASP A 50 -6.81 -32.07 -2.76
N GLU A 51 -7.50 -33.21 -2.94
CA GLU A 51 -8.96 -33.30 -3.16
C GLU A 51 -9.81 -32.98 -1.92
N ARG A 52 -9.19 -32.59 -0.82
CA ARG A 52 -9.89 -32.22 0.40
C ARG A 52 -10.57 -30.85 0.24
N GLY A 53 -11.91 -30.87 0.15
CA GLY A 53 -12.77 -29.69 0.04
C GLY A 53 -12.55 -28.65 1.15
N CYS A 54 -13.17 -27.46 1.01
CA CYS A 54 -12.99 -26.31 1.92
C CYS A 54 -13.06 -26.65 3.41
N TRP A 55 -13.96 -27.56 3.79
CA TRP A 55 -14.15 -27.99 5.19
C TRP A 55 -12.97 -28.79 5.75
N GLY A 56 -12.37 -29.70 4.97
CA GLY A 56 -11.18 -30.44 5.38
C GLY A 56 -9.96 -29.53 5.56
N PHE A 57 -9.90 -28.42 4.83
CA PHE A 57 -8.85 -27.42 4.97
C PHE A 57 -9.05 -26.51 6.20
N LEU A 58 -10.26 -26.03 6.47
CA LEU A 58 -10.57 -25.21 7.66
C LEU A 58 -10.32 -25.99 8.96
N HIS A 59 -10.76 -27.25 9.00
CA HIS A 59 -10.52 -28.12 10.14
C HIS A 59 -9.03 -28.42 10.32
N SER A 60 -8.30 -28.66 9.22
CA SER A 60 -6.85 -28.84 9.30
C SER A 60 -6.11 -27.56 9.65
N THR A 61 -6.53 -26.36 9.23
CA THR A 61 -5.88 -25.09 9.63
C THR A 61 -6.10 -24.73 11.10
N LEU A 62 -7.29 -24.99 11.65
CA LEU A 62 -7.55 -24.81 13.09
C LEU A 62 -6.74 -25.82 13.92
N LEU A 63 -6.74 -27.10 13.52
CA LEU A 63 -5.89 -28.12 14.15
C LEU A 63 -4.39 -27.78 14.00
N PHE A 64 -3.95 -27.31 12.83
CA PHE A 64 -2.55 -26.93 12.61
C PHE A 64 -2.15 -25.69 13.42
N ARG A 65 -3.07 -24.74 13.62
CA ARG A 65 -2.86 -23.55 14.47
C ARG A 65 -2.72 -23.94 15.94
N HIS A 66 -3.49 -24.93 16.41
CA HIS A 66 -3.37 -25.48 17.75
C HIS A 66 -2.08 -26.32 17.92
N TYR A 67 -1.76 -27.17 16.93
CA TYR A 67 -0.58 -28.04 16.92
C TYR A 67 0.75 -27.30 16.67
N GLN A 68 0.73 -26.11 16.06
CA GLN A 68 1.93 -25.28 15.87
C GLN A 68 2.21 -24.32 17.02
N HIS A 69 1.20 -23.99 17.83
CA HIS A 69 1.41 -23.17 19.03
C HIS A 69 2.31 -23.89 20.05
N THR A 70 2.30 -25.22 20.05
CA THR A 70 3.10 -26.07 20.94
C THR A 70 4.54 -26.31 20.46
N GLN A 71 4.88 -26.08 19.18
CA GLN A 71 6.20 -26.47 18.62
C GLN A 71 7.18 -25.30 18.34
N ASN A 72 6.81 -24.05 18.64
CA ASN A 72 7.63 -22.86 18.37
C ASN A 72 8.52 -22.44 19.55
N GLN A 73 9.48 -23.29 19.93
CA GLN A 73 10.65 -22.86 20.72
C GLN A 73 12.02 -23.19 20.08
N HIS A 74 12.10 -24.02 19.04
CA HIS A 74 13.42 -24.40 18.49
C HIS A 74 13.90 -23.47 17.37
N HIS A 75 14.71 -22.49 17.77
CA HIS A 75 15.55 -21.66 16.91
C HIS A 75 16.60 -22.49 16.15
N VAL A 76 16.24 -23.10 15.02
CA VAL A 76 17.23 -23.78 14.16
C VAL A 76 18.15 -22.72 13.54
N PHE A 77 19.41 -22.69 14.01
CA PHE A 77 20.46 -21.75 13.61
C PHE A 77 20.11 -20.26 13.77
N GLY A 78 19.20 -19.90 14.68
CA GLY A 78 18.79 -18.51 14.92
C GLY A 78 17.87 -17.91 13.85
N VAL A 79 17.34 -18.72 12.92
CA VAL A 79 16.34 -18.28 11.95
C VAL A 79 14.98 -18.19 12.64
N LYS A 80 14.39 -16.99 12.72
CA LYS A 80 13.07 -16.77 13.31
C LYS A 80 11.97 -17.44 12.46
N TYR A 81 10.99 -18.04 13.12
CA TYR A 81 9.78 -18.53 12.48
C TYR A 81 8.84 -17.34 12.21
N GLU A 82 8.40 -17.18 10.97
CA GLU A 82 7.39 -16.19 10.59
C GLU A 82 6.03 -16.90 10.52
N SER A 83 5.00 -16.36 11.18
CA SER A 83 3.63 -16.91 11.12
C SER A 83 2.90 -16.46 9.84
N PRO A 84 2.02 -17.32 9.28
CA PRO A 84 1.16 -16.90 8.18
C PRO A 84 0.19 -15.82 8.69
N VAL A 85 0.11 -14.72 7.95
CA VAL A 85 -0.89 -13.68 8.19
C VAL A 85 -2.06 -13.98 7.27
N LEU A 86 -3.28 -14.03 7.80
CA LEU A 86 -4.47 -14.16 6.97
C LEU A 86 -4.64 -12.86 6.17
N VAL A 87 -4.37 -12.92 4.87
CA VAL A 87 -4.54 -11.78 3.97
C VAL A 87 -5.96 -11.83 3.44
N LEU A 88 -6.87 -11.07 4.04
CA LEU A 88 -8.15 -10.77 3.39
C LEU A 88 -7.88 -9.75 2.28
N HIS A 89 -8.08 -10.18 1.04
CA HIS A 89 -8.17 -9.26 -0.08
C HIS A 89 -9.45 -8.44 0.08
N PRO A 90 -9.33 -7.12 0.27
CA PRO A 90 -10.48 -6.29 0.59
C PRO A 90 -11.39 -6.02 -0.62
N GLU A 91 -11.09 -6.59 -1.78
CA GLU A 91 -11.68 -6.27 -3.08
C GLU A 91 -13.12 -6.82 -3.17
N LYS A 92 -13.30 -8.12 -2.92
CA LYS A 92 -14.60 -8.78 -2.96
C LYS A 92 -15.55 -8.35 -1.83
N ILE A 93 -15.01 -8.08 -0.64
CA ILE A 93 -15.77 -7.55 0.51
C ILE A 93 -16.48 -6.25 0.13
N LYS A 94 -15.81 -5.42 -0.67
CA LYS A 94 -16.20 -4.07 -1.05
C LYS A 94 -17.25 -4.08 -2.16
N LEU A 95 -17.16 -5.06 -3.07
CA LEU A 95 -18.22 -5.43 -4.02
C LEU A 95 -19.48 -5.88 -3.28
N LEU A 96 -19.33 -6.83 -2.34
CA LEU A 96 -20.43 -7.35 -1.54
C LEU A 96 -21.11 -6.26 -0.70
N LEU A 97 -20.31 -5.42 -0.03
CA LEU A 97 -20.81 -4.26 0.71
C LEU A 97 -21.58 -3.32 -0.22
N GLY A 98 -21.06 -3.04 -1.42
CA GLY A 98 -21.76 -2.20 -2.39
C GLY A 98 -23.08 -2.76 -2.88
N PHE A 99 -23.17 -4.08 -3.08
CA PHE A 99 -24.41 -4.76 -3.40
C PHE A 99 -25.44 -4.61 -2.28
N LEU A 100 -25.05 -4.91 -1.03
CA LEU A 100 -25.94 -4.82 0.14
C LEU A 100 -26.42 -3.38 0.38
N GLN A 101 -25.55 -2.39 0.18
CA GLN A 101 -25.89 -0.96 0.29
C GLN A 101 -26.94 -0.54 -0.73
N ILE A 102 -26.78 -0.91 -2.00
CA ILE A 102 -27.75 -0.57 -3.05
C ILE A 102 -29.07 -1.32 -2.83
N PHE A 103 -29.00 -2.62 -2.56
CA PHE A 103 -30.18 -3.45 -2.31
C PHE A 103 -30.98 -2.94 -1.10
N GLY A 104 -30.30 -2.56 -0.01
CA GLY A 104 -30.93 -1.96 1.15
C GLY A 104 -31.55 -0.58 0.88
N ASN A 105 -31.10 0.14 -0.14
CA ASN A 105 -31.67 1.45 -0.51
C ASN A 105 -32.94 1.34 -1.37
N PHE A 106 -33.26 0.18 -1.94
CA PHE A 106 -34.41 0.03 -2.83
C PHE A 106 -35.75 0.29 -2.12
N TYR A 107 -35.90 -0.11 -0.85
CA TYR A 107 -37.17 0.09 -0.14
C TYR A 107 -37.47 1.55 0.23
N THR A 108 -36.44 2.42 0.29
CA THR A 108 -36.60 3.85 0.63
C THR A 108 -36.67 4.74 -0.59
N ASN A 109 -35.91 4.42 -1.63
CA ASN A 109 -35.66 5.33 -2.75
C ASN A 109 -36.54 5.06 -3.97
N TYR A 110 -37.03 3.83 -4.13
CA TYR A 110 -37.89 3.48 -5.26
C TYR A 110 -39.36 3.52 -4.82
N LYS A 111 -40.22 4.13 -5.65
CA LYS A 111 -41.68 4.17 -5.43
C LYS A 111 -42.35 2.79 -5.60
N THR A 112 -41.60 1.77 -6.01
CA THR A 112 -42.06 0.38 -6.20
C THR A 112 -42.57 -0.22 -4.90
N VAL A 113 -43.74 -0.86 -4.93
CA VAL A 113 -44.29 -1.57 -3.77
C VAL A 113 -43.59 -2.93 -3.67
N TRP A 114 -42.99 -3.22 -2.53
CA TRP A 114 -42.24 -4.47 -2.31
C TRP A 114 -43.05 -5.44 -1.43
N PRO A 115 -42.99 -6.76 -1.70
CA PRO A 115 -43.56 -7.76 -0.81
C PRO A 115 -42.96 -7.66 0.62
N PRO A 116 -43.73 -7.94 1.69
CA PRO A 116 -43.28 -7.76 3.07
C PRO A 116 -41.94 -8.46 3.37
N SER A 117 -41.80 -9.73 2.99
CA SER A 117 -40.57 -10.51 3.21
C SER A 117 -39.35 -9.93 2.48
N VAL A 118 -39.55 -9.32 1.32
CA VAL A 118 -38.49 -8.65 0.56
C VAL A 118 -38.10 -7.33 1.22
N LYS A 119 -39.10 -6.56 1.67
CA LYS A 119 -38.89 -5.31 2.40
C LYS A 119 -38.07 -5.53 3.68
N ASP A 120 -38.35 -6.59 4.44
CA ASP A 120 -37.61 -6.94 5.65
C ASP A 120 -36.14 -7.27 5.34
N ALA A 121 -35.89 -8.03 4.27
CA ALA A 121 -34.53 -8.34 3.81
C ALA A 121 -33.77 -7.08 3.33
N MET A 122 -34.45 -6.15 2.66
CA MET A 122 -33.88 -4.86 2.28
C MET A 122 -33.57 -3.99 3.52
N GLN A 123 -34.46 -3.96 4.51
CA GLN A 123 -34.22 -3.25 5.77
C GLN A 123 -33.03 -3.83 6.54
N ALA A 124 -32.90 -5.16 6.60
CA ALA A 124 -31.73 -5.81 7.19
C ALA A 124 -30.44 -5.45 6.44
N SER A 125 -30.48 -5.41 5.11
CA SER A 125 -29.34 -5.04 4.27
C SER A 125 -28.98 -3.54 4.38
N SER A 126 -29.95 -2.68 4.67
CA SER A 126 -29.72 -1.24 4.88
C SER A 126 -28.83 -0.94 6.10
N GLN A 127 -28.65 -1.88 7.03
CA GLN A 127 -27.69 -1.71 8.14
C GLN A 127 -26.24 -1.55 7.63
N PHE A 128 -25.91 -2.15 6.49
CA PHE A 128 -24.59 -2.02 5.85
C PHE A 128 -24.32 -0.65 5.23
N ASN A 129 -25.34 0.19 5.16
CA ASN A 129 -25.17 1.59 4.80
C ASN A 129 -24.46 2.42 5.89
N LEU A 130 -24.24 1.84 7.09
CA LEU A 130 -23.65 2.55 8.24
C LEU A 130 -24.44 3.80 8.63
N ASP A 131 -25.77 3.76 8.53
CA ASP A 131 -26.60 4.77 9.18
C ASP A 131 -26.61 4.50 10.69
N TRP A 132 -25.50 4.80 11.38
CA TRP A 132 -25.33 4.50 12.81
C TRP A 132 -26.35 5.23 13.68
N LEU A 133 -26.98 6.30 13.17
CA LEU A 133 -27.98 7.08 13.89
C LEU A 133 -29.33 6.35 13.92
N SER A 134 -29.71 5.70 12.82
CA SER A 134 -30.90 4.85 12.79
C SER A 134 -30.65 3.48 13.44
N MET A 135 -29.43 2.95 13.38
CA MET A 135 -29.05 1.69 14.05
C MET A 135 -29.19 1.75 15.58
N ILE A 136 -29.02 2.93 16.18
CA ILE A 136 -29.12 3.15 17.64
C ILE A 136 -30.58 3.39 18.10
N ARG A 137 -31.59 3.41 17.20
CA ARG A 137 -32.99 3.81 17.53
C ARG A 137 -33.04 5.11 18.34
N ILE A 138 -32.24 6.10 17.92
CA ILE A 138 -32.18 7.42 18.58
C ILE A 138 -33.55 8.12 18.54
N ASN A 139 -34.42 7.79 17.58
CA ASN A 139 -35.79 8.30 17.50
C ASN A 139 -36.64 8.04 18.77
N CYS A 140 -36.26 7.05 19.60
CA CYS A 140 -36.90 6.83 20.89
C CYS A 140 -36.31 7.67 22.04
N LEU A 141 -35.08 8.18 21.87
CA LEU A 141 -34.34 8.98 22.87
C LEU A 141 -34.41 10.49 22.58
N LEU A 142 -34.49 10.87 21.30
CA LEU A 142 -34.58 12.25 20.82
C LEU A 142 -35.66 12.29 19.71
N SER A 143 -36.76 13.01 19.95
CA SER A 143 -37.73 13.33 18.90
C SER A 143 -37.14 14.45 18.03
N THR A 144 -36.56 14.08 16.88
CA THR A 144 -35.98 15.03 15.93
C THR A 144 -36.54 14.84 14.53
N ASN A 145 -36.92 15.93 13.89
CA ASN A 145 -37.32 15.96 12.48
C ASN A 145 -36.13 15.63 11.57
N TYR A 146 -36.40 15.44 10.27
CA TYR A 146 -35.36 15.11 9.29
C TYR A 146 -34.14 16.05 9.29
N PHE A 147 -34.34 17.36 9.48
CA PHE A 147 -33.24 18.33 9.55
C PHE A 147 -32.27 18.06 10.71
N GLY A 148 -32.76 17.60 11.86
CA GLY A 148 -31.93 17.23 13.00
C GLY A 148 -31.09 15.99 12.69
N ILE A 149 -31.70 14.97 12.07
CA ILE A 149 -31.00 13.75 11.64
C ILE A 149 -29.91 14.09 10.62
N PHE A 150 -30.22 14.95 9.65
CA PHE A 150 -29.26 15.43 8.66
C PHE A 150 -28.04 16.10 9.29
N LEU A 151 -28.25 17.06 10.21
CA LEU A 151 -27.15 17.71 10.92
C LEU A 151 -26.34 16.72 11.77
N LEU A 152 -27.01 15.79 12.44
CA LEU A 152 -26.37 14.76 13.25
C LEU A 152 -25.50 13.83 12.38
N THR A 153 -25.94 13.49 11.16
CA THR A 153 -25.14 12.73 10.19
C THR A 153 -23.86 13.49 9.78
N LEU A 154 -23.97 14.78 9.47
CA LEU A 154 -22.81 15.60 9.12
C LEU A 154 -21.86 15.80 10.31
N ALA A 155 -22.41 16.07 11.50
CA ALA A 155 -21.65 16.24 12.73
C ALA A 155 -20.89 14.97 13.11
N SER A 156 -21.53 13.81 13.04
CA SER A 156 -20.86 12.53 13.32
C SER A 156 -19.74 12.24 12.32
N MET A 157 -19.90 12.57 11.03
CA MET A 157 -18.81 12.48 10.05
C MET A 157 -17.65 13.42 10.36
N ALA A 158 -17.93 14.66 10.75
CA ALA A 158 -16.91 15.60 11.20
C ALA A 158 -16.16 15.07 12.44
N VAL A 159 -16.86 14.46 13.40
CA VAL A 159 -16.27 13.82 14.58
C VAL A 159 -15.37 12.66 14.20
N PHE A 160 -15.83 11.73 13.35
CA PHE A 160 -15.00 10.59 12.92
C PHE A 160 -13.74 11.06 12.19
N LEU A 161 -13.84 12.02 11.27
CA LEU A 161 -12.67 12.58 10.59
C LEU A 161 -11.75 13.34 11.56
N GLY A 162 -12.33 14.06 12.53
CA GLY A 162 -11.60 14.74 13.61
C GLY A 162 -10.80 13.76 14.48
N ILE A 163 -11.40 12.65 14.90
CA ILE A 163 -10.74 11.58 15.66
C ILE A 163 -9.55 11.02 14.88
N LEU A 164 -9.70 10.77 13.57
CA LEU A 164 -8.59 10.31 12.72
C LEU A 164 -7.47 11.34 12.62
N ARG A 165 -7.83 12.63 12.54
CA ARG A 165 -6.86 13.72 12.51
C ARG A 165 -6.09 13.84 13.82
N VAL A 166 -6.76 13.62 14.96
CA VAL A 166 -6.15 13.57 16.30
C VAL A 166 -5.22 12.37 16.42
N PHE A 167 -5.59 11.19 15.92
CA PHE A 167 -4.70 10.02 15.90
C PHE A 167 -3.43 10.27 15.08
N ASP A 168 -3.54 10.84 13.88
CA ASP A 168 -2.35 11.17 13.07
C ASP A 168 -1.45 12.20 13.76
N TRP A 169 -2.05 13.22 14.38
CA TRP A 169 -1.32 14.24 15.15
C TRP A 169 -0.60 13.62 16.36
N ARG A 170 -1.34 12.89 17.21
CA ARG A 170 -0.80 12.21 18.40
C ARG A 170 0.29 11.22 18.01
N GLY A 171 0.11 10.47 16.92
CA GLY A 171 1.13 9.59 16.39
C GLY A 171 2.40 10.36 16.02
N THR A 172 2.28 11.47 15.29
CA THR A 172 3.44 12.30 14.92
C THR A 172 4.18 12.82 16.16
N TYR A 173 3.44 13.30 17.16
CA TYR A 173 3.99 13.78 18.43
C TYR A 173 4.74 12.67 19.20
N LEU A 174 4.09 11.51 19.39
CA LEU A 174 4.69 10.37 20.08
C LEU A 174 5.96 9.85 19.39
N TYR A 175 5.96 9.81 18.06
CA TYR A 175 7.14 9.40 17.30
C TYR A 175 8.26 10.44 17.33
N LYS A 176 7.94 11.74 17.40
CA LYS A 176 8.92 12.80 17.64
C LYS A 176 9.56 12.65 19.02
N ALA A 177 8.76 12.52 20.08
CA ALA A 177 9.25 12.32 21.44
C ALA A 177 10.12 11.06 21.58
N LYS A 178 9.77 9.96 20.90
CA LYS A 178 10.61 8.75 20.82
C LYS A 178 11.95 8.98 20.11
N LEU A 179 12.00 9.91 19.16
CA LEU A 179 13.20 10.25 18.39
C LEU A 179 14.15 11.16 19.19
N ASP A 180 13.58 12.07 19.99
CA ASP A 180 14.30 12.95 20.93
C ASP A 180 14.96 12.14 22.06
N ARG A 181 14.33 11.05 22.52
CA ARG A 181 14.90 10.13 23.53
C ARG A 181 16.12 9.34 23.07
N ILE A 182 16.44 9.33 21.78
CA ILE A 182 17.56 8.57 21.22
C ILE A 182 18.52 9.53 20.50
N PRO A 183 19.23 10.42 21.22
CA PRO A 183 20.20 11.33 20.61
C PRO A 183 21.42 10.58 20.08
N ARG A 184 22.05 11.10 19.04
CA ARG A 184 23.37 10.62 18.57
C ARG A 184 24.46 11.28 19.40
N SER A 185 25.60 10.62 19.56
CA SER A 185 26.78 11.22 20.19
C SER A 185 27.58 12.03 19.17
N CYS A 186 28.05 13.22 19.55
CA CYS A 186 28.91 14.06 18.72
C CYS A 186 30.25 13.36 18.46
N LEU A 187 30.74 13.36 17.22
CA LEU A 187 32.04 12.75 16.89
C LEU A 187 33.26 13.52 17.42
N HIS A 188 33.08 14.77 17.85
CA HIS A 188 34.15 15.61 18.40
C HIS A 188 34.30 15.45 19.91
N CYS A 189 33.22 15.68 20.67
CA CYS A 189 33.22 15.68 22.14
C CYS A 189 32.62 14.40 22.77
N GLY A 190 31.92 13.56 22.00
CA GLY A 190 31.27 12.33 22.51
C GLY A 190 29.93 12.54 23.22
N PHE A 191 29.54 13.78 23.53
CA PHE A 191 28.27 14.11 24.20
C PHE A 191 27.05 14.00 23.25
N PRO A 192 25.85 13.70 23.77
CA PRO A 192 24.64 13.61 22.97
C PRO A 192 24.28 14.94 22.30
N VAL A 193 23.90 14.89 21.03
CA VAL A 193 23.41 16.02 20.23
C VAL A 193 21.89 16.01 20.28
N LEU A 194 21.32 16.99 20.97
CA LEU A 194 19.87 17.20 21.09
C LEU A 194 19.35 18.23 20.07
N GLU A 195 20.24 18.99 19.44
CA GLU A 195 19.92 19.98 18.41
C GLU A 195 19.20 19.32 17.23
N SER A 196 17.99 19.80 16.97
CA SER A 196 17.14 19.33 15.88
C SER A 196 16.68 20.52 15.04
N LEU A 197 16.80 20.40 13.73
CA LEU A 197 16.36 21.40 12.77
C LEU A 197 15.08 20.95 12.09
N SER A 198 14.21 21.93 11.80
CA SER A 198 13.11 21.69 10.87
C SER A 198 13.68 21.30 9.50
N ARG A 199 12.89 20.58 8.70
CA ARG A 199 13.38 20.10 7.42
C ARG A 199 13.61 21.23 6.41
N ASP A 200 12.78 22.27 6.51
CA ASP A 200 12.89 23.45 5.67
C ASP A 200 14.14 24.26 6.04
N ALA A 201 14.41 24.42 7.34
CA ALA A 201 15.67 25.01 7.81
C ALA A 201 16.89 24.18 7.40
N TYR A 202 16.79 22.85 7.42
CA TYR A 202 17.87 21.99 6.93
C TYR A 202 18.07 22.14 5.41
N ALA A 203 16.99 22.24 4.62
CA ALA A 203 17.07 22.40 3.18
C ALA A 203 17.65 23.75 2.77
N THR A 204 17.27 24.85 3.45
CA THR A 204 17.85 26.17 3.20
C THR A 204 19.32 26.22 3.56
N LEU A 205 19.73 25.63 4.71
CA LEU A 205 21.15 25.50 5.06
C LEU A 205 21.91 24.67 4.03
N GLN A 206 21.33 23.58 3.54
CA GLN A 206 21.97 22.76 2.50
C GLN A 206 22.17 23.53 1.18
N GLN A 207 21.22 24.39 0.81
CA GLN A 207 21.33 25.26 -0.36
C GLN A 207 22.38 26.36 -0.18
N GLN A 208 22.47 26.95 1.01
CA GLN A 208 23.38 28.06 1.31
C GLN A 208 24.86 27.64 1.34
N PHE A 209 25.17 26.50 1.96
CA PHE A 209 26.56 26.06 2.10
C PHE A 209 27.07 25.24 0.92
N GLY A 210 26.17 24.79 0.03
CA GLY A 210 26.44 23.81 -1.01
C GLY A 210 26.96 22.49 -0.44
N ASP A 211 26.79 21.38 -1.16
CA ASP A 211 27.35 20.08 -0.73
C ASP A 211 28.90 20.09 -0.61
N GLY A 212 29.58 21.21 -0.95
CA GLY A 212 31.03 21.36 -1.17
C GLY A 212 31.88 21.65 0.05
N GLN A 213 31.38 22.38 1.05
CA GLN A 213 32.14 22.59 2.30
C GLN A 213 32.01 21.41 3.27
N LEU A 214 31.04 20.53 3.05
CA LEU A 214 30.68 19.43 3.93
C LEU A 214 31.54 18.17 3.78
N ILE A 215 32.34 18.08 2.71
CA ILE A 215 33.20 16.93 2.38
C ILE A 215 34.59 17.40 1.88
N ALA A 216 35.08 18.53 2.36
CA ALA A 216 36.40 19.05 1.97
C ALA A 216 37.56 18.32 2.69
N ARG A 217 37.75 17.02 2.35
CA ARG A 217 39.02 16.32 2.49
C ARG A 217 39.07 15.07 1.58
N ARG A 218 39.06 15.28 0.27
CA ARG A 218 39.77 14.46 -0.74
C ARG A 218 39.59 15.11 -2.12
N GLY A 219 40.71 15.38 -2.79
CA GLY A 219 40.84 16.31 -3.91
C GLY A 219 40.01 16.03 -5.18
N SER A 220 39.86 17.13 -5.93
CA SER A 220 39.59 17.34 -7.37
C SER A 220 38.53 16.54 -8.15
N LEU A 221 37.81 15.57 -7.57
CA LEU A 221 36.75 14.81 -8.26
C LEU A 221 35.31 15.15 -7.80
N VAL A 222 35.12 16.24 -7.06
CA VAL A 222 33.96 16.41 -6.15
C VAL A 222 32.79 17.22 -6.75
N ALA A 223 33.05 18.19 -7.64
CA ALA A 223 31.97 18.97 -8.29
C ALA A 223 31.00 18.07 -9.10
N HIS A 224 31.52 16.99 -9.69
CA HIS A 224 30.73 16.02 -10.45
C HIS A 224 29.81 15.15 -9.56
N LYS A 225 30.13 14.98 -8.27
CA LYS A 225 29.38 14.10 -7.32
C LYS A 225 28.12 14.75 -6.75
N GLN A 226 28.08 16.09 -6.64
CA GLN A 226 27.00 16.83 -5.96
C GLN A 226 25.76 16.97 -6.86
N CYS A 227 25.99 17.28 -8.13
CA CYS A 227 24.99 17.16 -9.18
C CYS A 227 24.37 15.74 -9.20
N HIS A 228 25.20 14.70 -8.99
CA HIS A 228 24.75 13.31 -8.96
C HIS A 228 23.83 12.92 -7.78
N VAL A 229 23.88 13.56 -6.60
CA VAL A 229 23.04 13.18 -5.43
C VAL A 229 21.65 13.82 -5.54
N ALA A 230 21.58 15.11 -5.85
CA ALA A 230 20.32 15.80 -6.14
C ALA A 230 19.62 15.17 -7.36
N ILE A 231 20.39 14.77 -8.37
CA ILE A 231 19.88 14.07 -9.56
C ILE A 231 19.47 12.62 -9.25
N LYS A 232 20.19 11.88 -8.40
CA LYS A 232 19.75 10.55 -7.94
C LYS A 232 18.43 10.59 -7.16
N ARG A 233 18.15 11.68 -6.42
CA ARG A 233 16.86 11.89 -5.73
C ARG A 233 15.71 12.20 -6.69
N THR A 234 15.99 12.85 -7.82
CA THR A 234 14.99 13.10 -8.88
C THR A 234 14.75 11.86 -9.71
N ILE A 235 15.79 11.07 -10.02
CA ILE A 235 15.72 9.79 -10.73
C ILE A 235 15.05 8.69 -9.89
N GLY A 236 15.14 8.78 -8.57
CA GLY A 236 14.66 7.75 -7.67
C GLY A 236 13.15 7.50 -7.76
N THR A 237 12.76 6.23 -7.88
CA THR A 237 11.35 5.82 -7.99
C THR A 237 10.61 5.81 -6.67
N SER A 238 11.31 5.73 -5.53
CA SER A 238 10.63 5.59 -4.24
C SER A 238 10.10 6.93 -3.72
N GLN A 239 8.80 6.94 -3.45
CA GLN A 239 8.05 8.05 -2.86
C GLN A 239 8.26 8.14 -1.35
N ALA A 240 9.46 7.80 -0.86
CA ALA A 240 9.83 7.93 0.54
C ALA A 240 9.73 9.40 0.91
N HIS A 241 8.57 9.80 1.44
CA HIS A 241 8.37 11.15 1.87
C HIS A 241 9.40 11.45 2.94
N ALA A 242 9.95 12.65 2.83
CA ALA A 242 10.44 13.38 3.96
C ALA A 242 9.39 13.33 5.09
N THR A 243 9.58 12.47 6.10
CA THR A 243 8.73 12.46 7.32
C THR A 243 8.70 13.86 7.91
N GLY A 244 7.56 14.50 8.22
CA GLY A 244 7.51 15.83 8.86
C GLY A 244 8.24 15.97 10.23
N LEU A 245 8.97 14.92 10.65
CA LEU A 245 9.92 14.90 11.75
C LEU A 245 11.18 15.73 11.45
N PRO A 246 11.79 16.33 12.49
CA PRO A 246 13.03 17.10 12.36
C PRO A 246 14.23 16.25 11.93
N VAL A 247 15.28 16.95 11.48
CA VAL A 247 16.60 16.38 11.19
C VAL A 247 17.52 16.74 12.36
N TYR A 248 18.29 15.79 12.86
CA TYR A 248 19.20 16.02 13.98
C TYR A 248 20.62 16.03 13.45
N MET A 249 21.43 16.97 13.93
CA MET A 249 22.80 17.12 13.48
C MET A 249 23.70 15.95 13.96
N SER A 250 24.81 15.75 13.26
CA SER A 250 25.86 14.78 13.64
C SER A 250 26.85 15.33 14.67
N HIS A 251 26.93 16.65 14.80
CA HIS A 251 27.77 17.39 15.74
C HIS A 251 26.97 18.53 16.36
N HIS A 252 27.42 19.03 17.51
CA HIS A 252 26.94 20.31 18.04
C HIS A 252 27.42 21.45 17.15
N GLN A 253 26.61 22.50 16.98
CA GLN A 253 27.06 23.74 16.35
C GLN A 253 28.22 24.37 17.14
N VAL A 254 28.11 24.35 18.47
CA VAL A 254 29.17 24.73 19.40
C VAL A 254 29.38 23.57 20.38
N CYS A 255 30.55 22.94 20.33
CA CYS A 255 30.85 21.84 21.24
C CYS A 255 31.04 22.37 22.68
N PRO A 256 30.37 21.78 23.68
CA PRO A 256 30.49 22.21 25.08
C PRO A 256 31.87 21.93 25.70
N LEU A 257 32.67 21.07 25.05
CA LEU A 257 34.05 20.78 25.44
C LEU A 257 35.02 21.15 24.33
N LEU A 258 36.12 21.79 24.71
CA LEU A 258 37.28 22.07 23.84
C LEU A 258 38.07 20.78 23.51
N HIS A 259 37.95 19.74 24.33
CA HIS A 259 38.74 18.52 24.18
C HIS A 259 38.17 17.61 23.07
N ARG A 260 38.97 17.34 22.03
CA ARG A 260 38.65 16.38 20.97
C ARG A 260 39.02 14.96 21.39
N LEU A 261 38.20 13.98 21.03
CA LEU A 261 38.52 12.56 21.17
C LEU A 261 39.86 12.21 20.47
N GLN A 262 40.93 12.01 21.24
CA GLN A 262 42.27 11.76 20.71
C GLN A 262 42.50 10.28 20.30
N THR A 263 41.92 9.32 21.04
CA THR A 263 42.18 7.89 20.84
C THR A 263 41.36 7.27 19.70
N ALA A 264 42.03 6.67 18.72
CA ALA A 264 41.40 6.02 17.55
C ALA A 264 40.37 4.93 17.93
N GLN A 265 40.65 4.15 18.98
CA GLN A 265 39.74 3.10 19.46
C GLN A 265 38.42 3.66 20.03
N MET A 266 38.45 4.82 20.71
CA MET A 266 37.24 5.45 21.25
C MET A 266 36.37 5.99 20.12
N LYS A 267 36.99 6.61 19.11
CA LYS A 267 36.31 7.09 17.90
C LYS A 267 35.62 5.95 17.16
N GLU A 268 36.25 4.78 17.06
CA GLU A 268 35.65 3.61 16.41
C GLU A 268 34.47 3.04 17.21
N ARG A 269 34.58 2.93 18.53
CA ARG A 269 33.46 2.50 19.41
C ARG A 269 32.28 3.47 19.31
N LEU A 270 32.56 4.78 19.30
CA LEU A 270 31.55 5.82 19.17
C LEU A 270 30.84 5.76 17.81
N LEU A 271 31.60 5.56 16.72
CA LEU A 271 31.04 5.38 15.38
C LEU A 271 30.11 4.15 15.32
N ARG A 272 30.51 3.02 15.90
CA ARG A 272 29.66 1.81 15.98
C ARG A 272 28.40 2.04 16.82
N SER A 273 28.48 2.85 17.88
CA SER A 273 27.31 3.23 18.69
C SER A 273 26.35 4.11 17.88
N ASN A 274 26.87 5.17 17.26
CA ASN A 274 26.11 6.09 16.42
C ASN A 274 25.45 5.39 15.24
N LEU A 275 26.11 4.41 14.63
CA LEU A 275 25.51 3.59 13.57
C LEU A 275 24.29 2.79 14.05
N ARG A 276 24.31 2.26 15.28
CA ARG A 276 23.15 1.56 15.86
C ARG A 276 22.00 2.53 16.16
N VAL A 277 22.31 3.69 16.73
CA VAL A 277 21.32 4.76 16.97
C VAL A 277 20.70 5.23 15.65
N TRP A 278 21.52 5.44 14.63
CA TRP A 278 21.10 5.79 13.28
C TRP A 278 20.15 4.74 12.70
N GLN A 279 20.47 3.44 12.78
CA GLN A 279 19.58 2.36 12.34
C GLN A 279 18.23 2.39 13.08
N ALA A 280 18.25 2.63 14.40
CA ALA A 280 17.03 2.74 15.20
C ALA A 280 16.16 3.93 14.77
N ARG A 281 16.77 5.10 14.52
CA ARG A 281 16.08 6.31 14.03
C ARG A 281 15.46 6.10 12.65
N VAL A 282 16.18 5.50 11.72
CA VAL A 282 15.68 5.13 10.38
C VAL A 282 14.47 4.19 10.50
N LYS A 283 14.55 3.17 11.36
CA LYS A 283 13.43 2.25 11.61
C LYS A 283 12.23 2.99 12.20
N LEU A 284 12.45 3.92 13.12
CA LEU A 284 11.38 4.71 13.74
C LEU A 284 10.68 5.62 12.72
N ARG A 285 11.42 6.27 11.82
CA ARG A 285 10.87 7.05 10.70
C ARG A 285 10.04 6.20 9.74
N LEU A 286 10.51 4.99 9.40
CA LEU A 286 9.74 4.05 8.56
C LEU A 286 8.45 3.61 9.24
N ASN A 287 8.49 3.33 10.54
CA ASN A 287 7.31 2.95 11.30
C ASN A 287 6.28 4.08 11.35
N LEU A 288 6.72 5.34 11.48
CA LEU A 288 5.81 6.48 11.37
C LEU A 288 5.15 6.56 9.99
N GLN A 289 5.92 6.39 8.90
CA GLN A 289 5.35 6.40 7.54
C GLN A 289 4.28 5.31 7.37
N LEU A 290 4.53 4.10 7.89
CA LEU A 290 3.55 3.02 7.88
C LEU A 290 2.33 3.32 8.76
N TYR A 291 2.53 3.92 9.93
CA TYR A 291 1.44 4.34 10.81
C TYR A 291 0.54 5.37 10.13
N LYS A 292 1.12 6.43 9.54
CA LYS A 292 0.37 7.44 8.78
C LYS A 292 -0.37 6.83 7.60
N ALA A 293 0.27 5.91 6.87
CA ALA A 293 -0.37 5.19 5.78
C ALA A 293 -1.60 4.39 6.25
N LYS A 294 -1.54 3.77 7.42
CA LYS A 294 -2.68 3.05 8.02
C LYS A 294 -3.82 4.00 8.42
N CYS A 295 -3.52 5.12 9.09
CA CYS A 295 -4.52 6.13 9.45
C CYS A 295 -5.20 6.69 8.20
N PHE A 296 -4.41 7.04 7.19
CA PHE A 296 -4.91 7.53 5.91
C PHE A 296 -5.79 6.50 5.19
N ARG A 297 -5.35 5.23 5.15
CA ARG A 297 -6.13 4.12 4.59
C ARG A 297 -7.46 3.94 5.31
N LEU A 298 -7.48 4.05 6.64
CA LEU A 298 -8.70 3.96 7.43
C LEU A 298 -9.66 5.12 7.15
N GLY A 299 -9.13 6.34 6.95
CA GLY A 299 -9.93 7.49 6.51
C GLY A 299 -10.56 7.31 5.12
N ILE A 300 -9.83 6.74 4.15
CA ILE A 300 -10.39 6.41 2.83
C ILE A 300 -11.50 5.37 2.95
N TRP A 301 -11.31 4.34 3.77
CA TRP A 301 -12.35 3.33 4.01
C TRP A 301 -13.60 3.92 4.64
N LEU A 302 -13.44 4.81 5.63
CA LEU A 302 -14.55 5.54 6.22
C LEU A 302 -15.32 6.32 5.15
N LEU A 303 -14.63 7.09 4.30
CA LEU A 303 -15.25 7.83 3.20
C LEU A 303 -16.01 6.90 2.24
N LEU A 304 -15.39 5.80 1.81
CA LEU A 304 -15.99 4.88 0.84
C LEU A 304 -17.24 4.19 1.38
N CYS A 305 -17.25 3.77 2.64
CA CYS A 305 -18.40 3.08 3.23
C CYS A 305 -19.57 4.04 3.53
N THR A 306 -19.27 5.28 3.92
CA THR A 306 -20.28 6.29 4.33
C THR A 306 -20.75 7.18 3.18
N TYR A 307 -20.03 7.18 2.05
CA TYR A 307 -20.36 7.95 0.86
C TYR A 307 -21.83 7.85 0.43
N PRO A 308 -22.39 6.64 0.15
CA PRO A 308 -23.75 6.54 -0.37
C PRO A 308 -24.79 7.10 0.60
N MET A 309 -24.62 6.92 1.91
CA MET A 309 -25.54 7.46 2.92
C MET A 309 -25.53 8.96 3.01
N VAL A 310 -24.35 9.55 3.20
CA VAL A 310 -24.24 10.99 3.37
C VAL A 310 -24.69 11.68 2.08
N ALA A 311 -24.31 11.15 0.92
CA ALA A 311 -24.77 11.67 -0.37
C ALA A 311 -26.29 11.62 -0.51
N GLN A 312 -26.93 10.51 -0.10
CA GLN A 312 -28.38 10.38 -0.10
C GLN A 312 -29.06 11.40 0.82
N LYS A 313 -28.61 11.56 2.07
CA LYS A 313 -29.20 12.54 2.99
C LYS A 313 -29.03 13.98 2.51
N VAL A 314 -27.87 14.31 1.96
CA VAL A 314 -27.60 15.65 1.40
C VAL A 314 -28.52 15.97 0.22
N LEU A 315 -28.62 15.05 -0.75
CA LEU A 315 -29.40 15.29 -1.97
C LEU A 315 -30.91 15.20 -1.73
N SER A 316 -31.36 14.43 -0.73
CA SER A 316 -32.77 14.30 -0.38
C SER A 316 -33.40 15.63 0.08
N ILE A 317 -32.62 16.60 0.57
CA ILE A 317 -33.12 17.93 0.96
C ILE A 317 -33.70 18.70 -0.24
N PHE A 318 -33.19 18.44 -1.43
CA PHE A 318 -33.65 19.06 -2.68
C PHE A 318 -34.84 18.33 -3.31
N HIS A 319 -35.25 17.19 -2.76
CA HIS A 319 -36.35 16.40 -3.31
C HIS A 319 -37.69 16.83 -2.69
N CYS A 320 -38.37 17.75 -3.36
CA CYS A 320 -39.66 18.31 -2.96
C CYS A 320 -40.76 17.87 -3.92
N GLU A 321 -41.90 17.47 -3.37
CA GLU A 321 -43.09 17.09 -4.13
C GLU A 321 -44.21 18.12 -3.88
N ARG A 322 -44.97 18.44 -4.94
CA ARG A 322 -46.07 19.40 -4.84
C ARG A 322 -47.30 18.71 -4.27
N THR A 323 -47.73 19.15 -3.09
CA THR A 323 -49.09 18.89 -2.59
C THR A 323 -50.04 19.96 -3.14
N SER A 324 -51.35 19.73 -3.09
CA SER A 324 -52.39 20.65 -3.58
C SER A 324 -52.24 22.09 -3.08
N THR A 325 -51.66 22.31 -1.89
CA THR A 325 -51.53 23.62 -1.25
C THR A 325 -50.08 24.09 -1.04
N ALA A 326 -49.10 23.19 -0.92
CA ALA A 326 -47.69 23.53 -0.64
C ALA A 326 -46.70 22.49 -1.18
N TYR A 327 -45.45 22.88 -1.36
CA TYR A 327 -44.36 21.94 -1.64
C TYR A 327 -43.85 21.34 -0.33
N VAL A 328 -43.82 20.01 -0.24
CA VAL A 328 -43.38 19.29 0.97
C VAL A 328 -42.19 18.38 0.66
N LEU A 329 -41.38 18.11 1.66
CA LEU A 329 -40.22 17.24 1.52
C LEU A 329 -40.68 15.78 1.41
N VAL A 330 -40.19 15.04 0.41
CA VAL A 330 -40.65 13.65 0.16
C VAL A 330 -40.25 12.71 1.31
N VAL A 331 -39.08 12.93 1.90
CA VAL A 331 -38.57 12.07 2.98
C VAL A 331 -39.29 12.33 4.31
N ASP A 332 -39.78 13.56 4.53
CA ASP A 332 -40.48 13.95 5.75
C ASP A 332 -41.55 14.98 5.40
N ARG A 333 -42.79 14.50 5.26
CA ARG A 333 -43.93 15.32 4.83
C ARG A 333 -44.36 16.37 5.86
N THR A 334 -43.80 16.34 7.08
CA THR A 334 -44.05 17.37 8.10
C THR A 334 -43.35 18.69 7.77
N LEU A 335 -42.36 18.67 6.86
CA LEU A 335 -41.53 19.82 6.51
C LEU A 335 -41.96 20.41 5.16
N THR A 336 -42.20 21.72 5.15
CA THR A 336 -42.52 22.48 3.93
C THR A 336 -41.25 22.97 3.23
N CYS A 337 -41.13 22.71 1.93
CA CYS A 337 -40.07 23.24 1.09
C CYS A 337 -40.23 24.74 0.83
N PHE A 338 -39.11 25.42 0.51
CA PHE A 338 -39.05 26.87 0.24
C PHE A 338 -39.42 27.79 1.42
N SER A 339 -39.46 27.25 2.64
CA SER A 339 -39.49 28.04 3.87
C SER A 339 -38.12 28.66 4.20
N SER A 340 -38.07 29.68 5.06
CA SER A 340 -36.83 30.28 5.56
C SER A 340 -35.92 29.24 6.22
N GLU A 341 -36.49 28.32 6.99
CA GLU A 341 -35.75 27.19 7.59
C GLU A 341 -35.16 26.28 6.50
N TRP A 342 -35.96 25.96 5.48
CA TRP A 342 -35.50 25.11 4.38
C TRP A 342 -34.33 25.76 3.62
N PHE A 343 -34.33 27.08 3.39
CA PHE A 343 -33.21 27.76 2.74
C PHE A 343 -31.89 27.65 3.52
N LEU A 344 -31.94 27.70 4.86
CA LEU A 344 -30.76 27.49 5.70
C LEU A 344 -30.20 26.08 5.54
N TYR A 345 -31.06 25.06 5.64
CA TYR A 345 -30.63 23.67 5.48
C TYR A 345 -30.23 23.34 4.04
N ALA A 346 -30.89 23.92 3.03
CA ALA A 346 -30.52 23.82 1.64
C ALA A 346 -29.14 24.44 1.36
N GLY A 347 -28.79 25.55 2.02
CA GLY A 347 -27.45 26.13 1.98
C GLY A 347 -26.38 25.17 2.50
N VAL A 348 -26.63 24.55 3.67
CA VAL A 348 -25.74 23.52 4.24
C VAL A 348 -25.66 22.29 3.32
N ALA A 349 -26.79 21.86 2.74
CA ALA A 349 -26.85 20.77 1.78
C ALA A 349 -26.05 21.08 0.51
N GLY A 350 -26.12 22.32 0.00
CA GLY A 350 -25.34 22.77 -1.15
C GLY A 350 -23.83 22.66 -0.93
N VAL A 351 -23.35 23.06 0.26
CA VAL A 351 -21.96 22.82 0.68
C VAL A 351 -21.65 21.32 0.74
N GLY A 352 -22.59 20.51 1.26
CA GLY A 352 -22.50 19.05 1.26
C GLY A 352 -22.39 18.44 -0.15
N VAL A 353 -23.10 18.97 -1.14
CA VAL A 353 -22.99 18.52 -2.54
C VAL A 353 -21.59 18.80 -3.08
N ALA A 354 -21.08 20.02 -2.87
CA ALA A 354 -19.74 20.39 -3.33
C ALA A 354 -18.64 19.57 -2.64
N LEU A 355 -18.67 19.46 -1.32
CA LEU A 355 -17.61 18.81 -0.54
C LEU A 355 -17.70 17.28 -0.53
N TRP A 356 -18.90 16.72 -0.50
CA TRP A 356 -19.11 15.29 -0.32
C TRP A 356 -19.49 14.57 -1.61
N VAL A 357 -20.59 14.97 -2.25
CA VAL A 357 -21.13 14.31 -3.45
C VAL A 357 -20.14 14.41 -4.61
N VAL A 358 -19.64 15.61 -4.89
CA VAL A 358 -18.65 15.85 -5.96
C VAL A 358 -17.22 15.73 -5.42
N GLY A 359 -16.96 16.28 -4.22
CA GLY A 359 -15.62 16.37 -3.67
C GLY A 359 -14.95 15.02 -3.40
N VAL A 360 -15.67 13.99 -2.94
CA VAL A 360 -15.07 12.67 -2.65
C VAL A 360 -14.61 11.94 -3.91
N PRO A 361 -15.44 11.78 -4.97
CA PRO A 361 -14.99 11.22 -6.26
C PRO A 361 -13.79 11.99 -6.86
N VAL A 362 -13.85 13.32 -6.84
CA VAL A 362 -12.76 14.18 -7.33
C VAL A 362 -11.49 14.01 -6.50
N LEU A 363 -11.60 13.93 -5.17
CA LEU A 363 -10.47 13.67 -4.28
C LEU A 363 -9.78 12.34 -4.62
N PHE A 364 -10.55 11.26 -4.81
CA PHE A 364 -9.99 9.95 -5.17
C PHE A 364 -9.27 10.00 -6.53
N GLY A 365 -9.90 10.62 -7.54
CA GLY A 365 -9.29 10.83 -8.85
C GLY A 365 -8.00 11.65 -8.77
N LEU A 366 -8.01 12.78 -8.05
CA LEU A 366 -6.87 13.67 -7.89
C LEU A 366 -5.71 13.02 -7.12
N LEU A 367 -6.00 12.23 -6.07
CA LEU A 367 -4.97 11.53 -5.29
C LEU A 367 -4.20 10.54 -6.17
N ILE A 368 -4.93 9.76 -6.99
CA ILE A 368 -4.33 8.79 -7.92
C ILE A 368 -3.59 9.53 -9.04
N TYR A 369 -4.21 10.55 -9.63
CA TYR A 369 -3.62 11.33 -10.71
C TYR A 369 -2.32 12.00 -10.26
N ARG A 370 -2.30 12.69 -9.11
CA ARG A 370 -1.09 13.30 -8.56
C ARG A 370 -0.01 12.28 -8.23
N ALA A 371 -0.37 11.11 -7.70
CA ALA A 371 0.60 10.03 -7.46
C ALA A 371 1.20 9.50 -8.77
N ARG A 372 0.39 9.43 -9.84
CA ARG A 372 0.76 8.97 -11.18
C ARG A 372 1.75 9.92 -11.87
N ILE A 373 1.42 11.22 -11.97
CA ILE A 373 2.24 12.21 -12.71
C ILE A 373 3.48 12.70 -11.95
N ARG A 374 3.64 12.31 -10.68
CA ARG A 374 4.69 12.84 -9.80
C ARG A 374 6.10 12.71 -10.38
N ARG A 375 6.77 13.85 -10.58
CA ARG A 375 8.16 13.98 -11.07
C ARG A 375 8.44 13.17 -12.34
N VAL A 376 7.43 12.94 -13.18
CA VAL A 376 7.62 12.22 -14.44
C VAL A 376 8.41 13.09 -15.41
N ASP A 377 7.97 14.33 -15.63
CA ASP A 377 8.60 15.25 -16.58
C ASP A 377 10.04 15.60 -16.16
N ASP A 378 10.28 15.82 -14.87
CA ASP A 378 11.62 16.04 -14.32
C ASP A 378 12.57 14.86 -14.62
N ARG A 379 12.08 13.63 -14.44
CA ARG A 379 12.87 12.41 -14.69
C ARG A 379 13.17 12.24 -16.18
N VAL A 380 12.18 12.47 -17.03
CA VAL A 380 12.37 12.38 -18.49
C VAL A 380 13.37 13.45 -18.95
N ARG A 381 13.26 14.70 -18.46
CA ARG A 381 14.22 15.78 -18.74
C ARG A 381 15.64 15.43 -18.31
N VAL A 382 15.81 14.89 -17.10
CA VAL A 382 17.12 14.44 -16.60
C VAL A 382 17.68 13.31 -17.45
N LEU A 383 16.86 12.33 -17.85
CA LEU A 383 17.29 11.22 -18.69
C LEU A 383 17.65 11.64 -20.12
N ARG A 384 17.21 12.81 -20.59
CA ARG A 384 17.59 13.38 -21.89
C ARG A 384 19.05 13.85 -21.92
N GLN A 385 19.66 14.11 -20.75
CA GLN A 385 21.05 14.56 -20.67
C GLN A 385 22.03 13.45 -21.05
N PRO A 386 23.13 13.75 -21.78
CA PRO A 386 24.07 12.74 -22.27
C PRO A 386 24.76 11.96 -21.14
N HIS A 387 25.01 12.60 -20.00
CA HIS A 387 25.58 11.97 -18.80
C HIS A 387 24.78 10.78 -18.28
N PHE A 388 23.46 10.72 -18.52
CA PHE A 388 22.57 9.65 -18.07
C PHE A 388 22.14 8.69 -19.19
N ALA A 389 22.84 8.69 -20.32
CA ALA A 389 22.51 7.85 -21.48
C ALA A 389 22.41 6.34 -21.13
N ALA A 390 23.34 5.83 -20.31
CA ALA A 390 23.31 4.42 -19.86
C ALA A 390 22.05 4.09 -19.03
N LEU A 391 21.62 5.04 -18.19
CA LEU A 391 20.42 4.89 -17.38
C LEU A 391 19.15 5.02 -18.24
N ARG A 392 19.11 5.96 -19.18
CA ARG A 392 18.02 6.07 -20.17
C ARG A 392 17.90 4.78 -20.97
N ALA A 393 19.01 4.21 -21.45
CA ALA A 393 19.02 2.94 -22.16
C ALA A 393 18.50 1.77 -21.31
N LYS A 394 18.75 1.76 -20.00
CA LYS A 394 18.15 0.80 -19.06
C LYS A 394 16.64 0.98 -18.99
N TRP A 395 16.15 2.20 -18.76
CA TRP A 395 14.71 2.49 -18.68
C TRP A 395 13.97 2.17 -19.99
N LEU A 396 14.56 2.51 -21.13
CA LEU A 396 14.00 2.17 -22.44
C LEU A 396 13.94 0.65 -22.65
N ARG A 397 14.95 -0.11 -22.19
CA ARG A 397 14.90 -1.59 -22.24
C ARG A 397 13.78 -2.15 -21.36
N GLU A 398 13.62 -1.65 -20.14
CA GLU A 398 12.55 -2.08 -19.23
C GLU A 398 11.15 -1.73 -19.75
N MET A 399 10.99 -0.52 -20.30
CA MET A 399 9.76 -0.09 -20.97
C MET A 399 9.43 -0.99 -22.17
N ARG A 400 10.42 -1.26 -23.04
CA ARG A 400 10.22 -2.15 -24.20
C ARG A 400 9.83 -3.56 -23.77
N ALA A 401 10.49 -4.10 -22.75
CA ALA A 401 10.13 -5.41 -22.21
C ALA A 401 8.67 -5.42 -21.69
N HIS A 402 8.21 -4.33 -21.08
CA HIS A 402 6.83 -4.19 -20.64
C HIS A 402 5.83 -4.13 -21.81
N LEU A 403 6.14 -3.37 -22.86
CA LEU A 403 5.28 -3.23 -24.04
C LEU A 403 5.16 -4.54 -24.84
N VAL A 404 6.25 -5.30 -24.98
CA VAL A 404 6.26 -6.61 -25.66
C VAL A 404 5.37 -7.63 -24.95
N LEU A 405 5.26 -7.52 -23.63
CA LEU A 405 4.45 -8.42 -22.82
C LEU A 405 2.97 -8.02 -22.74
N GLY A 406 2.60 -6.78 -23.11
CA GLY A 406 1.25 -6.21 -22.93
C GLY A 406 0.33 -6.24 -24.16
N ARG A 407 0.76 -6.78 -25.30
CA ARG A 407 -0.05 -6.84 -26.54
C ARG A 407 0.07 -8.21 -27.22
N ASN A 408 -1.06 -8.84 -27.53
CA ASN A 408 -1.15 -10.05 -28.36
C ASN A 408 -0.91 -9.78 -29.86
N GLU A 409 -0.76 -8.52 -30.26
CA GLU A 409 -0.57 -8.15 -31.66
C GLU A 409 0.89 -7.83 -31.96
N ARG A 410 1.42 -8.52 -32.97
CA ARG A 410 2.72 -8.34 -33.64
C ARG A 410 2.85 -6.98 -34.35
N LYS A 411 2.37 -5.87 -33.76
CA LYS A 411 2.45 -4.54 -34.37
C LYS A 411 3.22 -3.56 -33.48
N TYR A 412 4.46 -3.36 -33.93
CA TYR A 412 5.32 -2.20 -33.79
C TYR A 412 5.91 -1.88 -32.42
N THR A 413 7.22 -2.11 -32.35
CA THR A 413 8.17 -1.35 -31.54
C THR A 413 8.07 0.14 -31.88
N PRO A 414 8.01 1.06 -30.90
CA PRO A 414 8.42 2.44 -31.14
C PRO A 414 9.95 2.45 -31.18
N MET A 415 10.54 1.97 -32.29
CA MET A 415 11.89 2.35 -32.72
C MET A 415 11.82 3.69 -33.49
N SER A 416 10.91 4.59 -33.10
CA SER A 416 10.90 5.93 -33.65
C SER A 416 12.24 6.58 -33.35
N LYS A 417 12.94 7.03 -34.40
CA LYS A 417 14.16 7.85 -34.25
C LYS A 417 13.86 9.16 -33.50
N PHE A 418 12.60 9.60 -33.53
CA PHE A 418 12.11 10.78 -32.84
C PHE A 418 12.21 10.62 -31.31
N LEU A 419 13.01 11.49 -30.69
CA LEU A 419 13.24 11.51 -29.25
C LEU A 419 11.95 11.81 -28.48
N ASP A 420 11.11 12.72 -28.99
CA ASP A 420 9.92 13.17 -28.26
C ASP A 420 8.84 12.08 -28.17
N VAL A 421 8.74 11.23 -29.20
CA VAL A 421 7.87 10.05 -29.17
C VAL A 421 8.38 9.04 -28.14
N GLN A 422 9.70 8.82 -28.06
CA GLN A 422 10.28 7.96 -27.02
C GLN A 422 10.06 8.54 -25.62
N ASP A 423 10.18 9.86 -25.46
CA ASP A 423 9.98 10.56 -24.19
C ASP A 423 8.52 10.47 -23.72
N TYR A 424 7.55 10.56 -24.63
CA TYR A 424 6.13 10.37 -24.31
C TYR A 424 5.86 8.96 -23.76
N TYR A 425 6.26 7.91 -24.47
CA TYR A 425 6.05 6.52 -24.02
C TYR A 425 6.83 6.19 -22.74
N LEU A 426 8.04 6.74 -22.60
CA LEU A 426 8.83 6.61 -21.38
C LEU A 426 8.12 7.29 -20.20
N GLY A 427 7.52 8.46 -20.42
CA GLY A 427 6.70 9.16 -19.43
C GLY A 427 5.49 8.33 -18.99
N VAL A 428 4.74 7.75 -19.94
CA VAL A 428 3.60 6.86 -19.65
C VAL A 428 4.03 5.64 -18.82
N TYR A 429 5.16 5.02 -19.18
CA TYR A 429 5.72 3.91 -18.40
C TYR A 429 6.12 4.31 -16.98
N MET A 430 6.74 5.48 -16.81
CA MET A 430 7.08 6.01 -15.49
C MET A 430 5.85 6.33 -14.64
N GLN A 431 4.77 6.82 -15.26
CA GLN A 431 3.49 7.06 -14.61
C GLN A 431 2.92 5.75 -14.03
N GLN A 432 2.99 4.65 -14.79
CA GLN A 432 2.56 3.33 -14.31
C GLN A 432 3.45 2.82 -13.17
N ARG A 433 4.78 2.96 -13.30
CA ARG A 433 5.74 2.57 -12.26
C ARG A 433 5.55 3.33 -10.94
N ASN A 434 5.14 4.60 -11.00
CA ASN A 434 4.83 5.39 -9.81
C ASN A 434 3.69 4.78 -9.00
N LEU A 435 2.66 4.23 -9.67
CA LEU A 435 1.53 3.55 -9.02
C LEU A 435 1.94 2.17 -8.48
N GLN A 436 2.98 1.54 -9.01
CA GLN A 436 3.48 0.26 -8.49
C GLN A 436 4.44 0.41 -7.29
N ASP A 437 4.77 1.63 -6.87
CA ASP A 437 5.62 1.85 -5.70
C ASP A 437 4.93 1.28 -4.43
N PRO A 438 5.60 0.42 -3.63
CA PRO A 438 5.04 -0.12 -2.38
C PRO A 438 4.51 0.94 -1.41
N LEU A 439 5.05 2.15 -1.40
CA LEU A 439 4.56 3.25 -0.56
C LEU A 439 3.26 3.86 -1.07
N VAL A 440 3.05 3.90 -2.39
CA VAL A 440 1.78 4.31 -2.98
C VAL A 440 0.77 3.20 -2.80
N LEU A 441 1.19 1.96 -3.07
CA LEU A 441 0.34 0.78 -2.96
C LEU A 441 -0.20 0.59 -1.53
N SER A 442 0.63 0.84 -0.52
CA SER A 442 0.19 0.74 0.89
C SER A 442 -0.76 1.86 1.34
N ARG A 443 -0.71 3.04 0.69
CA ARG A 443 -1.54 4.21 1.04
C ARG A 443 -2.84 4.28 0.23
N ILE A 444 -2.71 4.23 -1.09
CA ILE A 444 -3.77 4.48 -2.09
C ILE A 444 -4.02 3.24 -2.94
N GLY A 445 -3.13 2.23 -2.91
CA GLY A 445 -3.26 1.02 -3.73
C GLY A 445 -4.61 0.34 -3.63
N PHE A 446 -5.23 0.33 -2.45
CA PHE A 446 -6.57 -0.22 -2.28
C PHE A 446 -7.67 0.40 -3.19
N ILE A 447 -7.45 1.61 -3.75
CA ILE A 447 -8.39 2.28 -4.66
C ILE A 447 -8.20 1.86 -6.13
N TYR A 448 -7.01 1.43 -6.56
CA TYR A 448 -6.80 1.13 -7.99
C TYR A 448 -6.14 -0.23 -8.26
N ASN A 449 -5.55 -0.86 -7.24
CA ASN A 449 -4.84 -2.13 -7.37
C ASN A 449 -5.75 -3.26 -7.86
N ASN A 450 -7.04 -3.18 -7.56
CA ASN A 450 -8.04 -4.15 -7.99
C ASN A 450 -8.32 -4.04 -9.48
N CYS A 451 -8.07 -2.87 -10.06
CA CYS A 451 -8.43 -2.52 -11.43
C CYS A 451 -7.21 -2.51 -12.36
N THR A 452 -6.24 -3.38 -12.05
CA THR A 452 -5.06 -3.63 -12.89
C THR A 452 -5.34 -4.83 -13.77
N GLU A 453 -5.25 -4.67 -15.07
CA GLU A 453 -5.36 -5.78 -16.01
C GLU A 453 -4.09 -6.65 -15.91
N ILE A 454 -4.24 -7.95 -15.59
CA ILE A 454 -3.15 -8.92 -15.75
C ILE A 454 -3.27 -9.53 -17.14
N LEU A 455 -2.38 -9.16 -18.04
CA LEU A 455 -2.19 -9.94 -19.25
C LEU A 455 -1.29 -11.15 -18.91
N SER A 456 -1.88 -12.30 -18.61
CA SER A 456 -1.13 -13.54 -18.41
C SER A 456 -0.87 -14.22 -19.74
N LEU A 457 0.15 -13.78 -20.47
CA LEU A 457 0.61 -14.48 -21.67
C LEU A 457 1.51 -15.66 -21.32
N ARG A 458 1.13 -16.85 -21.80
CA ARG A 458 1.94 -18.07 -21.77
C ARG A 458 2.99 -17.98 -22.87
N SER A 459 4.19 -17.50 -22.54
CA SER A 459 5.39 -17.73 -23.35
C SER A 459 6.34 -18.64 -22.59
N ASP A 460 6.87 -19.66 -23.27
CA ASP A 460 7.49 -20.87 -22.72
C ASP A 460 8.78 -20.69 -21.90
N LEU A 461 9.19 -19.46 -21.60
CA LEU A 461 10.40 -19.21 -20.83
C LEU A 461 10.24 -17.96 -19.96
N LYS A 462 9.73 -18.16 -18.74
CA LYS A 462 9.62 -17.20 -17.62
C LYS A 462 8.27 -16.46 -17.54
N ARG A 463 7.46 -16.84 -16.54
CA ARG A 463 6.23 -16.15 -16.13
C ARG A 463 6.59 -14.78 -15.54
N VAL A 464 6.62 -13.74 -16.37
CA VAL A 464 6.76 -12.34 -15.94
C VAL A 464 5.35 -11.78 -15.79
N HIS A 465 4.95 -11.47 -14.56
CA HIS A 465 3.68 -10.79 -14.30
C HIS A 465 3.87 -9.31 -14.60
N VAL A 466 3.15 -8.81 -15.61
CA VAL A 466 3.12 -7.39 -15.97
C VAL A 466 1.74 -6.87 -15.57
N ASP A 467 1.69 -6.14 -14.45
CA ASP A 467 0.45 -5.52 -13.96
C ASP A 467 0.27 -4.16 -14.67
N ASP A 468 -0.62 -4.10 -15.67
CA ASP A 468 -0.89 -2.86 -16.43
C ASP A 468 -2.03 -2.06 -15.75
N VAL A 469 -1.70 -0.88 -15.21
CA VAL A 469 -2.67 -0.02 -14.48
C VAL A 469 -3.44 0.88 -15.46
N ARG A 470 -4.21 0.29 -16.38
CA ARG A 470 -5.01 1.05 -17.37
C ARG A 470 -6.23 1.71 -16.74
N TYR A 471 -6.98 0.97 -15.92
CA TYR A 471 -8.27 1.39 -15.38
C TYR A 471 -8.18 1.94 -13.95
N TRP A 472 -7.28 2.90 -13.74
CA TRP A 472 -7.03 3.48 -12.42
C TRP A 472 -8.24 4.26 -11.83
N TYR A 473 -9.24 4.60 -12.65
CA TYR A 473 -10.43 5.35 -12.27
C TYR A 473 -11.66 4.48 -11.94
N CYS A 474 -11.54 3.15 -11.98
CA CYS A 474 -12.70 2.26 -11.83
C CYS A 474 -13.46 2.38 -10.50
N GLU A 475 -12.79 2.56 -9.37
CA GLU A 475 -13.50 2.79 -8.09
C GLU A 475 -14.28 4.13 -8.11
N VAL A 476 -13.77 5.15 -8.82
CA VAL A 476 -14.50 6.43 -8.98
C VAL A 476 -15.78 6.20 -9.79
N VAL A 477 -15.69 5.40 -10.86
CA VAL A 477 -16.87 4.99 -11.65
C VAL A 477 -17.85 4.18 -10.80
N ASP A 478 -17.37 3.30 -9.92
CA ASP A 478 -18.24 2.54 -9.02
C ASP A 478 -18.97 3.44 -8.02
N LEU A 479 -18.31 4.47 -7.47
CA LEU A 479 -18.95 5.47 -6.60
C LEU A 479 -20.02 6.27 -7.34
N VAL A 480 -19.72 6.73 -8.56
CA VAL A 480 -20.69 7.45 -9.41
C VAL A 480 -21.91 6.57 -9.71
N ARG A 481 -21.69 5.30 -10.06
CA ARG A 481 -22.76 4.33 -10.27
C ARG A 481 -23.62 4.12 -9.02
N ARG A 482 -23.01 3.95 -7.84
CA ARG A 482 -23.73 3.84 -6.56
C ARG A 482 -24.59 5.07 -6.29
N LEU A 483 -24.06 6.27 -6.57
CA LEU A 483 -24.80 7.53 -6.44
C LEU A 483 -26.01 7.58 -7.39
N LEU A 484 -25.81 7.25 -8.67
CA LEU A 484 -26.90 7.22 -9.66
C LEU A 484 -28.01 6.25 -9.24
N MET A 485 -27.64 5.06 -8.75
CA MET A 485 -28.60 4.03 -8.34
C MET A 485 -29.33 4.30 -7.04
N SER A 486 -28.69 5.01 -6.11
CA SER A 486 -29.29 5.33 -4.82
C SER A 486 -30.12 6.62 -4.89
N VAL A 487 -29.59 7.67 -5.51
CA VAL A 487 -30.20 9.00 -5.46
C VAL A 487 -30.55 9.55 -6.85
N GLY A 488 -29.73 9.28 -7.87
CA GLY A 488 -29.98 9.80 -9.22
C GLY A 488 -31.36 9.41 -9.75
N VAL A 489 -31.80 8.18 -9.46
CA VAL A 489 -33.11 7.65 -9.85
C VAL A 489 -34.27 8.30 -9.07
N VAL A 490 -34.04 8.77 -7.84
CA VAL A 490 -35.11 9.28 -6.94
C VAL A 490 -35.81 10.52 -7.51
N PHE A 491 -35.09 11.36 -8.26
CA PHE A 491 -35.62 12.58 -8.87
C PHE A 491 -36.60 12.34 -10.04
N LEU A 492 -36.81 11.08 -10.43
CA LEU A 492 -37.80 10.75 -11.45
C LEU A 492 -39.19 10.63 -10.80
N ASP A 493 -40.18 11.31 -11.38
CA ASP A 493 -41.52 11.37 -10.80
C ASP A 493 -42.29 10.05 -10.88
N SER A 494 -42.06 9.25 -11.94
CA SER A 494 -42.81 8.01 -12.18
C SER A 494 -42.09 6.77 -11.68
N MET A 495 -42.82 5.89 -10.99
CA MET A 495 -42.32 4.60 -10.51
C MET A 495 -41.71 3.75 -11.64
N LEU A 496 -42.37 3.72 -12.79
CA LEU A 496 -41.92 2.96 -13.95
C LEU A 496 -40.61 3.52 -14.52
N ALA A 497 -40.47 4.85 -14.65
CA ALA A 497 -39.21 5.44 -15.10
C ALA A 497 -38.09 5.18 -14.09
N GLN A 498 -38.37 5.25 -12.78
CA GLN A 498 -37.38 4.95 -11.74
C GLN A 498 -36.79 3.55 -11.92
N ALA A 499 -37.66 2.54 -11.99
CA ALA A 499 -37.23 1.15 -12.11
C ALA A 499 -36.59 0.84 -13.47
N LEU A 500 -37.10 1.37 -14.59
CA LEU A 500 -36.50 1.21 -15.92
C LEU A 500 -35.10 1.84 -16.02
N VAL A 501 -34.91 3.05 -15.53
CA VAL A 501 -33.60 3.73 -15.53
C VAL A 501 -32.62 2.99 -14.61
N GLY A 502 -33.07 2.52 -13.45
CA GLY A 502 -32.28 1.64 -12.59
C GLY A 502 -31.84 0.37 -13.33
N MET A 503 -32.75 -0.34 -13.99
CA MET A 503 -32.40 -1.52 -14.79
C MET A 503 -31.40 -1.20 -15.91
N LEU A 504 -31.57 -0.09 -16.62
CA LEU A 504 -30.65 0.35 -17.66
C LEU A 504 -29.24 0.58 -17.11
N ILE A 505 -29.10 1.26 -15.97
CA ILE A 505 -27.80 1.49 -15.33
C ILE A 505 -27.16 0.15 -14.91
N CYS A 506 -27.93 -0.78 -14.35
CA CYS A 506 -27.45 -2.13 -14.00
C CYS A 506 -26.94 -2.88 -15.22
N PHE A 507 -27.74 -2.90 -16.30
CA PHE A 507 -27.41 -3.61 -17.54
C PHE A 507 -26.19 -3.01 -18.24
N LEU A 508 -26.13 -1.69 -18.39
CA LEU A 508 -24.98 -1.00 -18.98
C LEU A 508 -23.71 -1.23 -18.15
N THR A 509 -23.81 -1.19 -16.81
CA THR A 509 -22.68 -1.51 -15.94
C THR A 509 -22.23 -2.95 -16.16
N MET A 510 -23.15 -3.91 -16.16
CA MET A 510 -22.83 -5.32 -16.39
C MET A 510 -22.13 -5.52 -17.75
N ALA A 511 -22.66 -4.94 -18.83
CA ALA A 511 -22.08 -5.01 -20.16
C ALA A 511 -20.66 -4.41 -20.20
N LEU A 512 -20.48 -3.23 -19.61
CA LEU A 512 -19.16 -2.58 -19.51
C LEU A 512 -18.17 -3.40 -18.68
N LEU A 513 -18.59 -4.02 -17.58
CA LEU A 513 -17.73 -4.87 -16.76
C LEU A 513 -17.28 -6.13 -17.52
N LEU A 514 -18.18 -6.75 -18.29
CA LEU A 514 -17.87 -7.94 -19.08
C LEU A 514 -17.01 -7.62 -20.32
N PHE A 515 -17.19 -6.44 -20.91
CA PHE A 515 -16.43 -5.98 -22.07
C PHE A 515 -15.04 -5.47 -21.69
N LEU A 516 -14.95 -4.56 -20.72
CA LEU A 516 -13.69 -3.92 -20.33
C LEU A 516 -12.85 -4.80 -19.40
N LYS A 517 -13.48 -5.77 -18.71
CA LYS A 517 -12.87 -6.65 -17.69
C LYS A 517 -11.87 -5.91 -16.80
N PRO A 518 -12.31 -4.85 -16.09
CA PRO A 518 -11.38 -3.96 -15.42
C PRO A 518 -10.67 -4.61 -14.23
N TYR A 519 -11.25 -5.66 -13.63
CA TYR A 519 -10.72 -6.27 -12.42
C TYR A 519 -9.56 -7.22 -12.68
N LYS A 520 -8.64 -7.27 -11.71
CA LYS A 520 -7.43 -8.10 -11.71
C LYS A 520 -7.74 -9.59 -11.81
N GLN A 521 -8.70 -10.07 -11.04
CA GLN A 521 -9.14 -11.46 -11.10
C GLN A 521 -10.46 -11.56 -11.86
N TRP A 522 -10.56 -12.58 -12.72
CA TRP A 522 -11.81 -12.85 -13.42
C TRP A 522 -12.97 -13.17 -12.46
N THR A 523 -12.67 -13.77 -11.30
CA THR A 523 -13.68 -14.04 -10.27
C THR A 523 -14.32 -12.76 -9.73
N ASP A 524 -13.58 -11.65 -9.66
CA ASP A 524 -14.12 -10.37 -9.19
C ASP A 524 -15.07 -9.76 -10.22
N THR A 525 -14.70 -9.88 -11.50
CA THR A 525 -15.57 -9.49 -12.62
C THR A 525 -16.85 -10.29 -12.60
N LEU A 526 -16.77 -11.61 -12.40
CA LEU A 526 -17.93 -12.50 -12.31
C LEU A 526 -18.84 -12.16 -11.13
N VAL A 527 -18.28 -11.99 -9.92
CA VAL A 527 -19.05 -11.61 -8.72
C VAL A 527 -19.74 -10.26 -8.94
N SER A 528 -19.01 -9.28 -9.47
CA SER A 528 -19.58 -7.96 -9.76
C SER A 528 -20.69 -8.03 -10.81
N SER A 529 -20.54 -8.82 -11.88
CA SER A 529 -21.58 -8.96 -12.91
C SER A 529 -22.82 -9.69 -12.40
N VAL A 530 -22.64 -10.75 -11.59
CA VAL A 530 -23.76 -11.48 -10.95
C VAL A 530 -24.54 -10.56 -10.00
N MET A 531 -23.84 -9.70 -9.24
CA MET A 531 -24.50 -8.71 -8.38
C MET A 531 -25.28 -7.66 -9.19
N GLN A 532 -24.76 -7.17 -10.32
CA GLN A 532 -25.53 -6.26 -11.20
C GLN A 532 -26.77 -6.94 -11.77
N PHE A 533 -26.63 -8.20 -12.20
CA PHE A 533 -27.75 -8.99 -12.69
C PHE A 533 -28.82 -9.18 -11.61
N GLN A 534 -28.43 -9.50 -10.37
CA GLN A 534 -29.35 -9.65 -9.24
C GLN A 534 -30.13 -8.36 -8.94
N LEU A 535 -29.46 -7.19 -8.98
CA LEU A 535 -30.13 -5.90 -8.79
C LEU A 535 -31.12 -5.62 -9.93
N CYS A 536 -30.74 -5.92 -11.17
CA CYS A 536 -31.63 -5.80 -12.32
C CYS A 536 -32.87 -6.70 -12.20
N LEU A 537 -32.67 -7.97 -11.82
CA LEU A 537 -33.74 -8.95 -11.60
C LEU A 537 -34.69 -8.48 -10.49
N THR A 538 -34.15 -7.93 -9.40
CA THR A 538 -34.94 -7.40 -8.28
C THR A 538 -35.84 -6.25 -8.74
N LEU A 539 -35.31 -5.29 -9.51
CA LEU A 539 -36.09 -4.18 -10.04
C LEU A 539 -37.17 -4.64 -11.04
N PHE A 540 -36.83 -5.58 -11.93
CA PHE A 540 -37.78 -6.15 -12.89
C PHE A 540 -38.95 -6.82 -12.16
N LEU A 541 -38.67 -7.70 -11.20
CA LEU A 541 -39.69 -8.40 -10.43
C LEU A 541 -40.51 -7.46 -9.54
N GLY A 542 -39.91 -6.36 -9.07
CA GLY A 542 -40.62 -5.28 -8.36
C GLY A 542 -41.66 -4.58 -9.24
N ILE A 543 -41.33 -4.30 -10.52
CA ILE A 543 -42.29 -3.74 -11.49
C ILE A 543 -43.43 -4.74 -11.71
N VAL A 544 -43.11 -6.00 -11.98
CA VAL A 544 -44.11 -7.06 -12.23
C VAL A 544 -45.09 -7.15 -11.08
N HIS A 545 -44.59 -7.21 -9.83
CA HIS A 545 -45.43 -7.24 -8.64
C HIS A 545 -46.35 -6.01 -8.52
N THR A 546 -45.82 -4.81 -8.79
CA THR A 546 -46.61 -3.58 -8.66
C THR A 546 -47.67 -3.44 -9.77
N SER A 547 -47.40 -3.98 -10.97
CA SER A 547 -48.34 -3.91 -12.11
C SER A 547 -49.49 -4.91 -12.05
N ALA A 548 -49.31 -6.05 -11.38
CA ALA A 548 -50.29 -7.11 -11.29
C ALA A 548 -50.31 -7.74 -9.88
N PRO A 549 -50.91 -7.06 -8.88
CA PRO A 549 -51.00 -7.55 -7.52
C PRO A 549 -52.04 -8.69 -7.43
N GLN A 550 -51.63 -9.91 -7.75
CA GLN A 550 -52.37 -11.12 -7.40
C GLN A 550 -51.70 -11.80 -6.19
N ASP A 551 -52.47 -12.06 -5.14
CA ASP A 551 -51.94 -12.54 -3.84
C ASP A 551 -51.10 -13.82 -3.94
N GLY A 552 -51.51 -14.79 -4.78
CA GLY A 552 -50.77 -16.04 -4.97
C GLY A 552 -49.44 -15.91 -5.74
N ASN A 553 -49.26 -14.84 -6.53
CA ASN A 553 -48.04 -14.59 -7.29
C ASN A 553 -47.01 -13.77 -6.48
N ALA A 554 -47.46 -13.00 -5.48
CA ALA A 554 -46.60 -12.17 -4.65
C ALA A 554 -45.58 -12.98 -3.85
N GLU A 555 -46.00 -14.08 -3.23
CA GLU A 555 -45.09 -14.97 -2.47
C GLU A 555 -44.07 -15.66 -3.36
N ARG A 556 -44.48 -16.09 -4.56
CA ARG A 556 -43.57 -16.71 -5.54
C ARG A 556 -42.51 -15.72 -6.02
N ILE A 557 -42.92 -14.49 -6.33
CA ILE A 557 -42.00 -13.41 -6.71
C ILE A 557 -41.02 -13.11 -5.57
N ALA A 558 -41.52 -13.01 -4.32
CA ALA A 558 -40.69 -12.79 -3.15
C ALA A 558 -39.67 -13.92 -2.95
N MET A 559 -40.09 -15.17 -3.09
CA MET A 559 -39.21 -16.34 -3.00
C MET A 559 -38.13 -16.33 -4.07
N VAL A 560 -38.46 -15.95 -5.31
CA VAL A 560 -37.47 -15.83 -6.38
C VAL A 560 -36.45 -14.73 -6.07
N ILE A 561 -36.89 -13.54 -5.63
CA ILE A 561 -35.99 -12.43 -5.28
C ILE A 561 -35.06 -12.84 -4.13
N LEU A 562 -35.62 -13.38 -3.05
CA LEU A 562 -34.85 -13.74 -1.85
C LEU A 562 -33.95 -14.95 -2.09
N GLY A 563 -34.45 -15.98 -2.78
CA GLY A 563 -33.69 -17.19 -3.10
C GLY A 563 -32.52 -16.91 -4.03
N SER A 564 -32.75 -16.15 -5.11
CA SER A 564 -31.68 -15.71 -6.01
C SER A 564 -30.69 -14.78 -5.29
N GLY A 565 -31.18 -13.85 -4.48
CA GLY A 565 -30.36 -12.93 -3.68
C GLY A 565 -29.45 -13.68 -2.71
N LEU A 566 -29.99 -14.62 -1.94
CA LEU A 566 -29.22 -15.47 -1.03
C LEU A 566 -28.18 -16.30 -1.79
N ALA A 567 -28.54 -16.89 -2.93
CA ALA A 567 -27.61 -17.64 -3.76
C ALA A 567 -26.44 -16.76 -4.24
N THR A 568 -26.69 -15.50 -4.63
CA THR A 568 -25.61 -14.58 -5.03
C THR A 568 -24.67 -14.23 -3.87
N VAL A 569 -25.19 -14.02 -2.67
CA VAL A 569 -24.39 -13.73 -1.46
C VAL A 569 -23.59 -14.96 -1.05
N VAL A 570 -24.17 -16.15 -1.09
CA VAL A 570 -23.48 -17.42 -0.79
C VAL A 570 -22.38 -17.67 -1.82
N LEU A 571 -22.64 -17.49 -3.12
CA LEU A 571 -21.63 -17.62 -4.17
C LEU A 571 -20.46 -16.66 -3.93
N ALA A 572 -20.75 -15.38 -3.64
CA ALA A 572 -19.72 -14.40 -3.31
C ALA A 572 -18.91 -14.82 -2.07
N GLY A 573 -19.58 -15.29 -1.01
CA GLY A 573 -18.94 -15.79 0.21
C GLY A 573 -18.03 -16.99 -0.03
N VAL A 574 -18.47 -17.97 -0.83
CA VAL A 574 -17.68 -19.15 -1.21
C VAL A 574 -16.45 -18.73 -2.02
N LEU A 575 -16.60 -17.80 -2.98
CA LEU A 575 -15.49 -17.31 -3.80
C LEU A 575 -14.49 -16.45 -3.00
N ILE A 576 -14.96 -15.71 -1.99
CA ILE A 576 -14.10 -15.02 -1.02
C ILE A 576 -13.33 -16.05 -0.19
N GLY A 577 -14.03 -17.04 0.37
CA GLY A 577 -13.42 -18.10 1.16
C GLY A 577 -12.34 -18.85 0.38
N LYS A 578 -12.66 -19.29 -0.84
CA LYS A 578 -11.72 -19.97 -1.74
C LYS A 578 -10.46 -19.13 -1.99
N GLU A 579 -10.60 -17.85 -2.26
CA GLU A 579 -9.46 -16.96 -2.49
C GLU A 579 -8.61 -16.77 -1.24
N VAL A 580 -9.23 -16.57 -0.07
CA VAL A 580 -8.51 -16.45 1.20
C VAL A 580 -7.72 -17.74 1.49
N LEU A 581 -8.31 -18.90 1.20
CA LEU A 581 -7.65 -20.20 1.30
C LEU A 581 -6.46 -20.30 0.32
N ASP A 582 -6.68 -20.01 -0.95
CA ASP A 582 -5.66 -20.12 -2.00
C ASP A 582 -4.50 -19.13 -1.76
N SER A 583 -4.79 -17.90 -1.34
CA SER A 583 -3.77 -16.92 -0.93
C SER A 583 -2.97 -17.44 0.26
N SER A 584 -3.65 -17.94 1.30
CA SER A 584 -2.97 -18.50 2.49
C SER A 584 -2.05 -19.67 2.14
N ARG A 585 -2.45 -20.52 1.17
CA ARG A 585 -1.62 -21.63 0.66
C ARG A 585 -0.36 -21.12 -0.03
N THR A 586 -0.50 -20.14 -0.92
CA THR A 586 0.66 -19.57 -1.64
C THR A 586 1.63 -18.87 -0.70
N ASP A 587 1.13 -18.12 0.29
CA ASP A 587 1.96 -17.49 1.31
C ASP A 587 2.70 -18.52 2.16
N LEU A 588 2.02 -19.58 2.60
CA LEU A 588 2.66 -20.65 3.37
C LEU A 588 3.76 -21.35 2.56
N ALA A 589 3.54 -21.61 1.27
CA ALA A 589 4.54 -22.19 0.38
C ALA A 589 5.75 -21.25 0.21
N ALA A 590 5.52 -19.96 0.01
CA ALA A 590 6.56 -18.94 -0.09
C ALA A 590 7.37 -18.82 1.21
N MET A 591 6.71 -18.87 2.37
CA MET A 591 7.33 -18.82 3.70
C MET A 591 8.21 -20.04 3.96
N ARG A 592 7.73 -21.25 3.62
CA ARG A 592 8.53 -22.48 3.68
C ARG A 592 9.77 -22.38 2.79
N HIS A 593 9.64 -21.83 1.59
CA HIS A 593 10.76 -21.59 0.69
C HIS A 593 11.78 -20.60 1.26
N ARG A 594 11.33 -19.45 1.80
CA ARG A 594 12.21 -18.46 2.44
C ARG A 594 12.95 -19.05 3.65
N ARG A 595 12.25 -19.83 4.48
CA ARG A 595 12.84 -20.52 5.64
C ARG A 595 13.92 -21.51 5.20
N ARG A 596 13.63 -22.37 4.21
CA ARG A 596 14.62 -23.32 3.67
C ARG A 596 15.84 -22.60 3.11
N ALA A 597 15.65 -21.53 2.35
CA ALA A 597 16.76 -20.73 1.81
C ALA A 597 17.58 -20.07 2.93
N ALA A 598 16.94 -19.49 3.94
CA ALA A 598 17.62 -18.88 5.09
C ALA A 598 18.42 -19.92 5.90
N ILE A 599 17.85 -21.10 6.14
CA ILE A 599 18.54 -22.22 6.81
C ILE A 599 19.75 -22.66 5.97
N GLN A 600 19.60 -22.84 4.66
CA GLN A 600 20.72 -23.22 3.78
C GLN A 600 21.87 -22.21 3.80
N VAL A 601 21.56 -20.91 3.89
CA VAL A 601 22.58 -19.85 4.02
C VAL A 601 23.29 -19.96 5.38
N GLN A 602 22.55 -20.11 6.48
CA GLN A 602 23.13 -20.23 7.82
C GLN A 602 23.99 -21.51 7.97
N VAL A 603 23.52 -22.63 7.42
CA VAL A 603 24.27 -23.90 7.39
C VAL A 603 25.58 -23.72 6.60
N ARG A 604 25.53 -23.13 5.41
CA ARG A 604 26.75 -22.85 4.61
C ARG A 604 27.74 -21.96 5.35
N LEU A 605 27.27 -20.91 6.02
CA LEU A 605 28.15 -20.01 6.79
C LEU A 605 28.81 -20.72 7.98
N ARG A 606 28.05 -21.54 8.73
CA ARG A 606 28.60 -22.32 9.86
C ARG A 606 29.57 -23.40 9.37
N TRP A 607 29.23 -24.12 8.30
CA TRP A 607 30.12 -25.10 7.69
C TRP A 607 31.43 -24.48 7.20
N GLN A 608 31.37 -23.31 6.53
CA GLN A 608 32.57 -22.60 6.11
C GLN A 608 33.45 -22.16 7.29
N ARG A 609 32.85 -21.74 8.42
CA ARG A 609 33.61 -21.43 9.64
C ARG A 609 34.25 -22.67 10.25
N ALA A 610 33.48 -23.76 10.41
CA ALA A 610 33.97 -25.02 10.94
C ALA A 610 35.09 -25.61 10.07
N TYR A 611 34.92 -25.61 8.74
CA TYR A 611 35.95 -26.05 7.80
C TYR A 611 37.21 -25.19 7.86
N ARG A 612 37.08 -23.85 7.92
CA ARG A 612 38.23 -22.96 8.10
C ARG A 612 38.95 -23.17 9.41
N TRP A 613 38.22 -23.46 10.49
CA TRP A 613 38.78 -23.79 11.79
C TRP A 613 39.52 -25.14 11.78
N ALA A 614 38.90 -26.19 11.25
CA ALA A 614 39.54 -27.50 11.11
C ALA A 614 40.80 -27.43 10.22
N LEU A 615 40.76 -26.64 9.14
CA LEU A 615 41.92 -26.41 8.28
C LEU A 615 43.02 -25.64 9.01
N PHE A 616 42.66 -24.66 9.85
CA PHE A 616 43.61 -23.96 10.71
C PHE A 616 44.30 -24.92 11.68
N GLU A 617 43.53 -25.73 12.39
CA GLU A 617 44.00 -26.70 13.38
C GLU A 617 44.92 -27.77 12.76
N ALA A 618 44.54 -28.31 11.60
CA ALA A 618 45.36 -29.29 10.86
C ALA A 618 46.67 -28.70 10.32
N CYS A 619 46.69 -27.41 9.96
CA CYS A 619 47.91 -26.72 9.53
C CYS A 619 48.84 -26.44 10.71
N THR A 620 48.30 -26.01 11.86
CA THR A 620 49.10 -25.73 13.07
C THR A 620 49.63 -27.00 13.73
N ALA A 621 48.89 -28.11 13.66
CA ALA A 621 49.33 -29.42 14.16
C ALA A 621 50.37 -30.13 13.24
N GLY A 622 50.72 -29.53 12.10
CA GLY A 622 51.69 -30.10 11.15
C GLY A 622 51.20 -31.31 10.33
N VAL A 623 49.96 -31.75 10.55
CA VAL A 623 49.34 -32.92 9.87
C VAL A 623 49.03 -32.63 8.39
N TYR A 624 48.81 -31.36 8.03
CA TYR A 624 48.42 -30.97 6.68
C TYR A 624 49.21 -29.74 6.20
N ARG A 625 49.90 -29.86 5.06
CA ARG A 625 50.53 -28.73 4.35
C ARG A 625 49.68 -28.35 3.12
N PRO A 626 49.13 -27.13 3.04
CA PRO A 626 48.23 -26.75 1.95
C PRO A 626 49.01 -26.53 0.64
N HIS A 627 48.81 -27.41 -0.34
CA HIS A 627 49.17 -27.13 -1.74
C HIS A 627 48.02 -26.36 -2.42
N GLY A 628 48.20 -25.05 -2.61
CA GLY A 628 47.36 -24.22 -3.49
C GLY A 628 46.08 -23.60 -2.90
N ARG A 629 45.62 -23.97 -1.69
CA ARG A 629 44.51 -23.29 -0.99
C ARG A 629 44.95 -22.78 0.38
N VAL A 630 45.35 -21.51 0.42
CA VAL A 630 45.91 -20.86 1.61
C VAL A 630 44.82 -20.55 2.64
N CYS A 631 44.93 -21.13 3.84
CA CYS A 631 44.17 -20.68 5.01
C CYS A 631 44.85 -19.42 5.58
N ILE A 632 44.40 -18.23 5.17
CA ILE A 632 44.99 -16.94 5.55
C ILE A 632 45.22 -16.81 7.08
N PRO A 633 44.29 -17.22 7.97
CA PRO A 633 44.53 -17.17 9.41
C PRO A 633 45.65 -18.07 9.91
N ALA A 634 45.82 -19.28 9.34
CA ALA A 634 46.88 -20.22 9.74
C ALA A 634 48.24 -19.70 9.29
N MET A 635 48.31 -19.15 8.08
CA MET A 635 49.53 -18.55 7.54
C MET A 635 49.96 -17.34 8.38
N LEU A 636 49.01 -16.48 8.76
CA LEU A 636 49.28 -15.36 9.67
C LEU A 636 49.76 -15.82 11.04
N HIS A 637 49.24 -16.93 11.58
CA HIS A 637 49.68 -17.49 12.86
C HIS A 637 51.12 -18.01 12.78
N LEU A 638 51.42 -18.84 11.79
CA LEU A 638 52.75 -19.42 11.57
C LEU A 638 53.81 -18.33 11.33
N VAL A 639 53.48 -17.29 10.54
CA VAL A 639 54.37 -16.14 10.33
C VAL A 639 54.61 -15.39 11.64
N ARG A 640 53.59 -15.28 12.50
CA ARG A 640 53.69 -14.60 13.80
C ARG A 640 54.53 -15.38 14.80
N GLU A 641 54.42 -16.71 14.81
CA GLU A 641 55.29 -17.60 15.59
C GLU A 641 56.74 -17.49 15.11
N ALA A 642 57.00 -17.66 13.81
CA ALA A 642 58.35 -17.56 13.25
C ALA A 642 59.01 -16.18 13.52
N THR A 643 58.26 -15.10 13.39
CA THR A 643 58.77 -13.76 13.74
C THR A 643 58.98 -13.57 15.25
N SER A 644 58.23 -14.26 16.10
CA SER A 644 58.44 -14.23 17.55
C SER A 644 59.67 -15.04 17.98
N GLU A 645 59.92 -16.20 17.36
CA GLU A 645 61.10 -17.02 17.57
C GLU A 645 62.36 -16.28 17.14
N LEU A 646 62.36 -15.66 15.95
CA LEU A 646 63.46 -14.82 15.47
C LEU A 646 63.76 -13.67 16.43
N ARG A 647 62.72 -13.00 16.97
CA ARG A 647 62.92 -11.93 17.98
C ARG A 647 63.43 -12.46 19.32
N GLN A 648 63.10 -13.69 19.70
CA GLN A 648 63.64 -14.31 20.92
C GLN A 648 65.10 -14.73 20.71
N GLN A 649 65.45 -15.31 19.56
CA GLN A 649 66.85 -15.60 19.22
C GLN A 649 67.69 -14.34 19.18
N HIS A 650 67.19 -13.28 18.55
CA HIS A 650 67.86 -11.99 18.50
C HIS A 650 68.02 -11.34 19.88
N ARG A 651 67.08 -11.58 20.82
CA ARG A 651 67.25 -11.15 22.22
C ARG A 651 68.28 -11.99 22.97
N ARG A 652 68.26 -13.31 22.82
CA ARG A 652 69.27 -14.20 23.44
C ARG A 652 70.70 -13.93 22.94
N LEU A 653 70.85 -13.49 21.69
CA LEU A 653 72.13 -13.05 21.14
C LEU A 653 72.64 -11.74 21.74
N TYR A 654 71.73 -10.88 22.22
CA TYR A 654 72.07 -9.60 22.86
C TYR A 654 72.20 -9.68 24.39
N ASP A 655 71.62 -10.70 25.03
CA ASP A 655 71.78 -10.95 26.47
C ASP A 655 73.05 -11.78 26.80
N HIS A 656 73.82 -12.20 25.79
CA HIS A 656 75.07 -12.97 25.93
C HIS A 656 76.35 -12.17 25.63
N ASP A 657 76.21 -10.89 25.26
CA ASP A 657 77.26 -9.87 25.28
C ASP A 657 77.05 -8.98 26.52
#